data_AF-C5LT55-F1
#
_entry.id   AF-C5LT55-F1
#
_cell.length_a   1.000
_cell.length_b   1.000
_cell.length_c   1.000
_cell.angle_alpha   90.00
_cell.angle_beta   90.00
_cell.angle_gamma   90.00
#
_symmetry.space_group_name_H-M   'P 1'
#
loop_
_entity.id
_entity.type
_entity.pdbx_description
1 polymer ?
#
loop_
_entity_poly.entity_id
_entity_poly.type
_entity_poly.pdbx_seq_one_letter_code
_entity_poly.pdbx_strand_id
1 'polypeptide(L)'
;MHVEGAGGGQHAEDDLPVVRSKRQERVHEIVSFGYMVPGAYCFWYAPDHPEGAPDELEVGVVPAGYEASVRVRDAVEVDSDVQSRDIFLTTREGPQGPEYRVCLGGPDKVLSGWTCDADILWTEVLVALEDTHSMGEAGLQFLDCDPLFLFGVADRATQEVVQRASDEGVGPMLRCAGSASTLMEWFSYLQADPQIDKEYTWVVEAFAKEELPPPWTSVVGVRGMPTIRGMVRYVNEETSEATWKHPCYDHFADLLDQCRHLTREEHMKLRIDRMLMWSCQSYETEGNANVLDQEPLVSPRYVREVAEILKVDVVIEPYLVRSVPGTLDHPAAGQVRTLKSLLRVLSVQHRLEPELEAQEVKSCLKAIDAERARYSWAQMARGDAAGGVAPQEAGQVYCAECGVVAACFCPRCRDCFCQGCFDRLHSKGNRKLHVPNRLIPCCLCETLPAKLQCTYTFGSYCLDCYASKHVKTLPRFLDLKPVKIDYTRDYHGELPRRRTVGIQPQLTRDDPSHGRTGPQPYYVKLQDSGTGPGGRVLAKGEVDPRGQLLESLSRSPPAHTLLGVKWHAFYDNRGAKYFYNFETGESLHRPQQDRLSDDWDLVGGALAYAQTAGVGLVGPRGDWTEGFGPCQRN
;
A
#
# COMPACT_ATOMS: atom_id res chain seq x y z
N MET A 1 23.18 -59.04 -19.75
CA MET A 1 23.41 -57.74 -20.41
C MET A 1 24.04 -56.85 -19.38
N HIS A 2 25.34 -56.61 -19.54
CA HIS A 2 26.16 -55.89 -18.59
C HIS A 2 25.91 -54.39 -18.68
N VAL A 3 25.94 -53.76 -17.51
CA VAL A 3 25.95 -52.33 -17.26
C VAL A 3 27.32 -51.77 -17.66
N GLU A 4 27.34 -50.77 -18.53
CA GLU A 4 28.50 -49.89 -18.74
C GLU A 4 28.11 -48.48 -18.32
N GLY A 5 28.88 -47.93 -17.38
CA GLY A 5 28.84 -46.54 -16.98
C GLY A 5 29.95 -45.75 -17.68
N ALA A 6 29.65 -44.53 -18.07
CA ALA A 6 30.56 -43.43 -18.42
C ALA A 6 29.70 -42.15 -18.49
N GLY A 7 30.11 -40.97 -18.02
CA GLY A 7 31.38 -40.55 -17.48
C GLY A 7 31.21 -39.32 -16.59
N GLY A 8 32.15 -39.14 -15.66
CA GLY A 8 32.29 -37.91 -14.90
C GLY A 8 32.84 -36.82 -15.81
N GLY A 9 32.11 -35.70 -15.92
CA GLY A 9 32.61 -34.47 -16.51
C GLY A 9 33.68 -33.88 -15.61
N GLN A 10 34.92 -33.80 -16.10
CA GLN A 10 35.93 -32.93 -15.55
C GLN A 10 35.49 -31.49 -15.85
N HIS A 11 35.16 -30.72 -14.82
CA HIS A 11 35.12 -29.27 -14.92
C HIS A 11 36.54 -28.81 -15.24
N ALA A 12 36.71 -28.08 -16.34
CA ALA A 12 37.96 -27.38 -16.62
C ALA A 12 38.16 -26.33 -15.52
N GLU A 13 39.21 -26.48 -14.72
CA GLU A 13 39.80 -25.35 -13.99
C GLU A 13 40.41 -24.46 -15.07
N ASP A 14 39.65 -23.46 -15.51
CA ASP A 14 40.17 -22.40 -16.37
C ASP A 14 41.26 -21.64 -15.60
N ASP A 15 42.42 -21.48 -16.22
CA ASP A 15 43.58 -20.76 -15.67
C ASP A 15 43.18 -19.32 -15.30
N LEU A 16 42.97 -19.07 -14.00
CA LEU A 16 42.62 -17.74 -13.48
C LEU A 16 43.87 -16.84 -13.46
N PRO A 17 43.75 -15.55 -13.87
CA PRO A 17 44.88 -14.64 -13.96
C PRO A 17 45.48 -14.33 -12.58
N VAL A 18 46.80 -14.45 -12.46
CA VAL A 18 47.57 -14.11 -11.25
C VAL A 18 48.10 -12.69 -11.37
N VAL A 19 47.64 -11.82 -10.48
CA VAL A 19 47.90 -10.37 -10.54
C VAL A 19 48.99 -9.93 -9.53
N ARG A 20 49.75 -8.86 -9.81
CA ARG A 20 50.80 -8.27 -8.94
C ARG A 20 50.48 -6.80 -8.61
N SER A 21 50.69 -6.33 -7.37
CA SER A 21 50.44 -4.92 -6.99
C SER A 21 51.57 -4.28 -6.16
N LYS A 22 51.71 -2.95 -6.29
CA LYS A 22 52.57 -2.07 -5.47
C LYS A 22 51.68 -1.29 -4.47
N ARG A 23 52.21 -0.89 -3.32
CA ARG A 23 51.48 -0.11 -2.30
C ARG A 23 51.18 1.31 -2.78
N GLN A 24 49.91 1.71 -2.84
CA GLN A 24 49.46 3.05 -3.26
C GLN A 24 48.45 3.68 -2.28
N GLU A 25 48.38 5.02 -2.27
CA GLU A 25 47.33 5.76 -1.55
C GLU A 25 45.96 5.54 -2.22
N ARG A 26 44.88 5.44 -1.43
CA ARG A 26 43.52 5.24 -1.95
C ARG A 26 43.01 6.55 -2.57
N VAL A 27 43.04 6.65 -3.91
CA VAL A 27 42.60 7.85 -4.67
C VAL A 27 41.35 7.60 -5.52
N HIS A 28 40.72 6.42 -5.41
CA HIS A 28 39.51 6.10 -6.17
C HIS A 28 38.24 6.68 -5.54
N GLU A 29 37.29 7.07 -6.37
CA GLU A 29 35.92 7.44 -6.01
C GLU A 29 34.98 6.42 -6.66
N ILE A 30 34.28 5.63 -5.84
CA ILE A 30 33.31 4.66 -6.34
C ILE A 30 32.05 5.42 -6.76
N VAL A 31 31.70 5.35 -8.04
CA VAL A 31 30.53 6.00 -8.62
C VAL A 31 29.30 5.08 -8.49
N SER A 32 29.46 3.79 -8.77
CA SER A 32 28.41 2.75 -8.71
C SER A 32 29.02 1.41 -8.30
N PHE A 33 28.38 0.69 -7.38
CA PHE A 33 28.83 -0.65 -6.95
C PHE A 33 28.43 -1.78 -7.88
N GLY A 34 27.62 -1.52 -8.90
CA GLY A 34 27.15 -2.62 -9.76
C GLY A 34 26.03 -3.46 -9.13
N TYR A 35 25.75 -4.60 -9.75
CA TYR A 35 24.84 -5.64 -9.30
C TYR A 35 25.53 -6.99 -9.46
N MET A 36 25.16 -7.95 -8.62
CA MET A 36 25.74 -9.29 -8.66
C MET A 36 25.01 -10.11 -9.72
N VAL A 37 25.78 -10.69 -10.64
CA VAL A 37 25.26 -11.67 -11.61
C VAL A 37 25.29 -13.04 -10.93
N PRO A 38 24.25 -13.90 -11.07
CA PRO A 38 24.32 -15.30 -10.64
C PRO A 38 25.53 -15.99 -11.27
N GLY A 39 26.42 -16.56 -10.46
CA GLY A 39 27.72 -17.05 -10.95
C GLY A 39 28.83 -15.98 -10.95
N ALA A 40 28.62 -14.91 -10.18
CA ALA A 40 29.58 -13.90 -9.71
C ALA A 40 31.03 -14.12 -10.13
N TYR A 41 31.56 -13.16 -10.89
CA TYR A 41 32.92 -13.18 -11.39
C TYR A 41 33.93 -12.97 -10.26
N CYS A 42 34.50 -14.06 -9.76
CA CYS A 42 35.52 -14.00 -8.72
C CYS A 42 36.90 -13.74 -9.31
N PHE A 43 37.68 -12.84 -8.71
CA PHE A 43 39.11 -12.70 -8.96
C PHE A 43 39.91 -13.17 -7.75
N TRP A 44 41.11 -13.67 -8.00
CA TRP A 44 41.99 -14.24 -6.99
C TRP A 44 43.39 -13.66 -7.16
N TYR A 45 43.93 -13.10 -6.08
CA TYR A 45 45.34 -12.75 -6.02
C TYR A 45 46.13 -13.97 -5.54
N ALA A 46 47.27 -14.26 -6.17
CA ALA A 46 48.07 -15.41 -5.75
C ALA A 46 48.62 -15.18 -4.32
N PRO A 47 48.61 -16.20 -3.45
CA PRO A 47 49.04 -16.07 -2.06
C PRO A 47 50.54 -15.71 -1.91
N ASP A 48 51.35 -15.98 -2.94
CA ASP A 48 52.80 -15.76 -2.95
C ASP A 48 53.18 -14.34 -3.43
N HIS A 49 52.49 -13.32 -2.94
CA HIS A 49 52.81 -11.95 -3.32
C HIS A 49 54.19 -11.54 -2.79
N PRO A 50 55.02 -10.84 -3.61
CA PRO A 50 56.32 -10.33 -3.18
C PRO A 50 56.15 -9.35 -2.00
N GLU A 51 57.12 -9.36 -1.07
CA GLU A 51 57.19 -8.43 0.07
C GLU A 51 56.88 -6.99 -0.36
N GLY A 52 55.69 -6.47 -0.02
CA GLY A 52 55.26 -5.11 -0.35
C GLY A 52 53.87 -4.97 -0.98
N ALA A 53 53.20 -6.07 -1.36
CA ALA A 53 51.76 -6.02 -1.65
C ALA A 53 50.97 -5.68 -0.38
N PRO A 54 49.83 -4.97 -0.47
CA PRO A 54 48.97 -4.73 0.69
C PRO A 54 48.52 -6.07 1.29
N ASP A 55 48.65 -6.25 2.60
CA ASP A 55 48.17 -7.44 3.34
C ASP A 55 46.62 -7.65 3.25
N GLU A 56 45.92 -6.82 2.48
CA GLU A 56 44.45 -6.69 2.42
C GLU A 56 43.86 -7.09 1.05
N LEU A 57 44.59 -7.84 0.22
CA LEU A 57 44.06 -8.35 -1.05
C LEU A 57 43.26 -9.63 -0.80
N GLU A 58 41.95 -9.49 -0.67
CA GLU A 58 41.02 -10.62 -0.54
C GLU A 58 40.52 -11.09 -1.91
N VAL A 59 40.12 -12.37 -1.97
CA VAL A 59 39.32 -12.88 -3.08
C VAL A 59 38.04 -12.07 -3.14
N GLY A 60 37.78 -11.46 -4.29
CA GLY A 60 36.64 -10.57 -4.44
C GLY A 60 35.80 -10.92 -5.65
N VAL A 61 34.62 -10.30 -5.72
CA VAL A 61 33.72 -10.38 -6.86
C VAL A 61 33.76 -9.08 -7.64
N VAL A 62 33.74 -9.19 -8.97
CA VAL A 62 33.49 -8.06 -9.88
C VAL A 62 31.99 -7.97 -10.16
N PRO A 63 31.29 -6.97 -9.60
CA PRO A 63 29.87 -6.78 -9.90
C PRO A 63 29.70 -6.17 -11.30
N ALA A 64 28.58 -6.47 -11.97
CA ALA A 64 28.24 -5.90 -13.27
C ALA A 64 27.66 -4.49 -13.12
N GLY A 65 28.07 -3.55 -13.97
CA GLY A 65 27.67 -2.14 -13.82
C GLY A 65 28.38 -1.42 -12.68
N TYR A 66 29.53 -1.93 -12.23
CA TYR A 66 30.45 -1.23 -11.36
C TYR A 66 31.03 -0.04 -12.12
N GLU A 67 31.12 1.10 -11.46
CA GLU A 67 31.75 2.30 -12.00
C GLU A 67 32.57 2.95 -10.90
N ALA A 68 33.85 3.19 -11.17
CA ALA A 68 34.71 3.95 -10.28
C ALA A 68 35.60 4.87 -11.08
N SER A 69 35.96 6.00 -10.49
CA SER A 69 36.86 6.96 -11.07
C SER A 69 38.14 7.11 -10.25
N VAL A 70 39.25 7.40 -10.93
CA VAL A 70 40.54 7.67 -10.29
C VAL A 70 41.08 8.98 -10.82
N ARG A 71 41.47 9.86 -9.89
CA ARG A 71 42.08 11.15 -10.22
C ARG A 71 43.60 11.04 -10.23
N VAL A 72 44.21 11.25 -11.39
CA VAL A 72 45.66 11.28 -11.54
C VAL A 72 46.17 12.70 -11.30
N ARG A 73 47.05 12.89 -10.31
CA ARG A 73 47.52 14.23 -9.88
C ARG A 73 48.61 14.85 -10.77
N ASP A 74 49.32 14.05 -11.58
CA ASP A 74 50.53 14.47 -12.30
C ASP A 74 50.30 14.72 -13.80
N ALA A 75 49.12 15.21 -14.13
CA ALA A 75 48.75 15.48 -15.51
C ALA A 75 49.32 16.85 -15.92
N VAL A 76 50.21 16.85 -16.92
CA VAL A 76 50.84 18.08 -17.44
C VAL A 76 49.75 19.11 -17.74
N GLU A 77 49.87 20.32 -17.17
CA GLU A 77 48.99 21.48 -17.39
C GLU A 77 49.08 21.95 -18.86
N VAL A 78 48.50 21.17 -19.76
CA VAL A 78 48.27 21.53 -21.14
C VAL A 78 46.82 22.01 -21.21
N ASP A 79 46.69 23.34 -21.22
CA ASP A 79 45.45 24.14 -21.31
C ASP A 79 44.51 24.18 -20.09
N SER A 80 44.31 25.40 -19.58
CA SER A 80 43.55 25.77 -18.38
C SER A 80 42.02 25.54 -18.45
N ASP A 81 41.51 24.90 -19.50
CA ASP A 81 40.07 24.69 -19.75
C ASP A 81 39.67 23.20 -19.81
N VAL A 82 40.60 22.27 -19.58
CA VAL A 82 40.31 20.84 -19.75
C VAL A 82 39.68 20.26 -18.48
N GLN A 83 38.43 19.81 -18.66
CA GLN A 83 37.62 18.92 -17.81
C GLN A 83 38.46 17.93 -16.98
N SER A 84 37.99 17.64 -15.76
CA SER A 84 38.55 16.65 -14.84
C SER A 84 39.11 15.42 -15.57
N ARG A 85 40.43 15.21 -15.50
CA ARG A 85 41.13 14.02 -16.04
C ARG A 85 40.94 12.81 -15.12
N ASP A 86 39.70 12.58 -14.73
CA ASP A 86 39.30 11.42 -13.97
C ASP A 86 39.19 10.26 -14.98
N ILE A 87 39.91 9.15 -14.73
CA ILE A 87 39.77 7.92 -15.50
C ILE A 87 38.62 7.14 -14.90
N PHE A 88 37.72 6.61 -15.71
CA PHE A 88 36.56 5.84 -15.27
C PHE A 88 36.71 4.39 -15.72
N LEU A 89 36.60 3.44 -14.80
CA LEU A 89 36.41 2.01 -15.10
C LEU A 89 34.93 1.70 -14.99
N THR A 90 34.36 1.13 -16.05
CA THR A 90 33.00 0.60 -16.07
C THR A 90 33.03 -0.90 -16.34
N THR A 91 32.21 -1.65 -15.61
CA THR A 91 31.98 -3.09 -15.87
C THR A 91 30.58 -3.32 -16.42
N ARG A 92 30.39 -4.41 -17.17
CA ARG A 92 29.06 -4.91 -17.57
C ARG A 92 29.07 -6.43 -17.61
N GLU A 93 27.88 -7.01 -17.72
CA GLU A 93 27.73 -8.45 -17.96
C GLU A 93 28.12 -8.80 -19.39
N GLY A 94 29.09 -9.71 -19.55
CA GLY A 94 29.50 -10.27 -20.82
C GLY A 94 29.15 -11.76 -20.93
N PRO A 95 29.33 -12.38 -22.10
CA PRO A 95 28.93 -13.77 -22.36
C PRO A 95 29.79 -14.81 -21.63
N GLN A 96 31.03 -14.46 -21.27
CA GLN A 96 32.00 -15.37 -20.63
C GLN A 96 32.53 -14.85 -19.29
N GLY A 97 32.14 -13.65 -18.90
CA GLY A 97 32.91 -12.86 -17.94
C GLY A 97 32.34 -11.47 -17.76
N PRO A 98 32.81 -10.72 -16.76
CA PRO A 98 32.56 -9.30 -16.72
C PRO A 98 33.35 -8.67 -17.87
N GLU A 99 32.70 -7.80 -18.63
CA GLU A 99 33.40 -6.98 -19.60
C GLU A 99 33.75 -5.64 -18.97
N TYR A 100 34.96 -5.19 -19.20
CA TYR A 100 35.51 -3.94 -18.68
C TYR A 100 35.64 -2.93 -19.81
N ARG A 101 35.46 -1.66 -19.49
CA ARG A 101 35.70 -0.53 -20.40
C ARG A 101 36.24 0.65 -19.60
N VAL A 102 37.23 1.34 -20.15
CA VAL A 102 37.84 2.51 -19.53
C VAL A 102 37.63 3.78 -20.37
N CYS A 103 37.22 4.86 -19.72
CA CYS A 103 37.01 6.16 -20.36
C CYS A 103 37.79 7.29 -19.66
N LEU A 104 38.17 8.34 -20.40
CA LEU A 104 38.93 9.50 -19.89
C LEU A 104 38.07 10.75 -19.81
N GLY A 105 37.78 11.24 -18.60
CA GLY A 105 37.08 12.51 -18.38
C GLY A 105 35.59 12.50 -18.72
N GLY A 106 35.00 11.32 -18.97
CA GLY A 106 33.56 11.14 -19.21
C GLY A 106 33.25 9.91 -20.06
N PRO A 107 31.96 9.54 -20.21
CA PRO A 107 31.55 8.32 -20.90
C PRO A 107 31.83 8.32 -22.42
N ASP A 108 31.95 9.50 -23.03
CA ASP A 108 32.10 9.66 -24.48
C ASP A 108 33.54 9.44 -24.99
N LYS A 109 34.54 9.57 -24.11
CA LYS A 109 35.96 9.46 -24.46
C LYS A 109 36.52 8.10 -24.05
N VAL A 110 36.14 7.09 -24.82
CA VAL A 110 36.55 5.69 -24.59
C VAL A 110 38.04 5.52 -24.92
N LEU A 111 38.84 5.03 -23.96
CA LEU A 111 40.26 4.72 -24.17
C LEU A 111 40.45 3.30 -24.71
N SER A 112 39.79 2.32 -24.09
CA SER A 112 39.69 0.94 -24.58
C SER A 112 38.24 0.48 -24.51
N GLY A 113 37.85 -0.34 -25.50
CA GLY A 113 36.50 -0.87 -25.66
C GLY A 113 36.14 -1.91 -24.59
N TRP A 114 35.05 -2.64 -24.83
CA TRP A 114 34.64 -3.73 -23.95
C TRP A 114 35.51 -4.97 -24.18
N THR A 115 36.16 -5.46 -23.13
CA THR A 115 36.98 -6.68 -23.13
C THR A 115 36.75 -7.48 -21.86
N CYS A 116 36.87 -8.81 -21.92
CA CYS A 116 36.75 -9.71 -20.77
C CYS A 116 38.06 -9.88 -19.99
N ASP A 117 39.18 -9.42 -20.54
CA ASP A 117 40.51 -9.54 -19.93
C ASP A 117 40.96 -8.17 -19.41
N ALA A 118 41.09 -8.06 -18.09
CA ALA A 118 41.48 -6.84 -17.41
C ALA A 118 42.95 -6.44 -17.69
N ASP A 119 43.85 -7.40 -17.92
CA ASP A 119 45.26 -7.14 -18.20
C ASP A 119 45.44 -6.60 -19.62
N ILE A 120 44.71 -7.17 -20.58
CA ILE A 120 44.68 -6.67 -21.97
C ILE A 120 44.08 -5.26 -22.01
N LEU A 121 42.92 -5.06 -21.33
CA LEU A 121 42.30 -3.74 -21.20
C LEU A 121 43.32 -2.70 -20.70
N TRP A 122 44.01 -3.03 -19.61
CA TRP A 122 44.87 -2.06 -18.94
C TRP A 122 46.12 -1.76 -19.75
N THR A 123 46.67 -2.76 -20.44
CA THR A 123 47.77 -2.56 -21.39
C THR A 123 47.37 -1.61 -22.51
N GLU A 124 46.19 -1.79 -23.11
CA GLU A 124 45.68 -0.89 -24.16
C GLU A 124 45.46 0.53 -23.64
N VAL A 125 44.94 0.68 -22.42
CA VAL A 125 44.73 1.98 -21.78
C VAL A 125 46.04 2.71 -21.55
N LEU A 126 47.06 2.02 -21.02
CA LEU A 126 48.38 2.63 -20.78
C LEU A 126 49.04 3.08 -22.10
N VAL A 127 48.98 2.24 -23.14
CA VAL A 127 49.49 2.60 -24.49
C VAL A 127 48.73 3.81 -25.04
N ALA A 128 47.39 3.84 -24.94
CA ALA A 128 46.60 4.96 -25.39
C ALA A 128 46.92 6.27 -24.63
N LEU A 129 47.20 6.19 -23.33
CA LEU A 129 47.58 7.34 -22.52
C LEU A 129 48.99 7.85 -22.85
N GLU A 130 49.91 6.95 -23.17
CA GLU A 130 51.27 7.27 -23.63
C GLU A 130 51.24 7.93 -25.01
N ASP A 131 50.52 7.34 -25.98
CA ASP A 131 50.39 7.82 -27.36
C ASP A 131 49.72 9.19 -27.44
N THR A 132 48.73 9.45 -26.57
CA THR A 132 48.05 10.75 -26.51
C THR A 132 48.83 11.81 -25.77
N HIS A 133 49.96 11.46 -25.12
CA HIS A 133 50.73 12.31 -24.21
C HIS A 133 49.84 13.01 -23.17
N SER A 134 48.75 12.36 -22.77
CA SER A 134 47.76 12.94 -21.85
C SER A 134 48.24 12.97 -20.40
N MET A 135 49.27 12.19 -20.07
CA MET A 135 49.83 12.03 -18.73
C MET A 135 51.35 12.13 -18.72
N GLY A 136 51.92 12.69 -17.65
CA GLY A 136 53.36 12.65 -17.41
C GLY A 136 53.85 11.26 -16.99
N GLU A 137 55.17 11.05 -17.02
CA GLU A 137 55.82 9.79 -16.64
C GLU A 137 55.43 9.34 -15.21
N ALA A 138 55.34 10.27 -14.27
CA ALA A 138 54.90 9.99 -12.90
C ALA A 138 53.41 9.58 -12.83
N GLY A 139 52.57 10.11 -13.72
CA GLY A 139 51.18 9.68 -13.87
C GLY A 139 51.08 8.26 -14.42
N LEU A 140 51.86 7.93 -15.45
CA LEU A 140 51.94 6.56 -15.99
C LEU A 140 52.49 5.58 -14.96
N GLN A 141 53.51 5.98 -14.18
CA GLN A 141 54.05 5.16 -13.09
C GLN A 141 53.03 4.92 -11.96
N PHE A 142 52.14 5.89 -11.71
CA PHE A 142 51.01 5.71 -10.80
C PHE A 142 49.97 4.75 -11.38
N LEU A 143 49.73 4.77 -12.69
CA LEU A 143 48.80 3.85 -13.34
C LEU A 143 49.38 2.45 -13.58
N ASP A 144 50.70 2.25 -13.42
CA ASP A 144 51.39 0.96 -13.45
C ASP A 144 51.10 0.13 -12.17
N CYS A 145 49.83 -0.11 -11.93
CA CYS A 145 49.26 -0.96 -10.89
C CYS A 145 48.06 -1.72 -11.46
N ASP A 146 47.66 -2.78 -10.77
CA ASP A 146 46.49 -3.56 -11.14
C ASP A 146 45.22 -2.70 -11.23
N PRO A 147 44.44 -2.76 -12.32
CA PRO A 147 43.24 -1.95 -12.49
C PRO A 147 42.20 -2.24 -11.41
N LEU A 148 41.97 -3.49 -11.02
CA LEU A 148 40.94 -3.82 -10.02
C LEU A 148 41.26 -3.19 -8.67
N PHE A 149 42.52 -3.17 -8.26
CA PHE A 149 42.99 -2.45 -7.07
C PHE A 149 42.90 -0.93 -7.25
N LEU A 150 43.38 -0.41 -8.38
CA LEU A 150 43.43 1.02 -8.66
C LEU A 150 42.04 1.66 -8.58
N PHE A 151 41.02 1.00 -9.15
CA PHE A 151 39.63 1.43 -9.16
C PHE A 151 38.82 1.00 -7.92
N GLY A 152 39.48 0.42 -6.92
CA GLY A 152 38.86 0.05 -5.65
C GLY A 152 37.91 -1.15 -5.72
N VAL A 153 37.87 -1.88 -6.84
CA VAL A 153 37.11 -3.13 -6.94
C VAL A 153 37.66 -4.12 -5.92
N ALA A 154 38.98 -4.25 -5.81
CA ALA A 154 39.64 -5.12 -4.84
C ALA A 154 39.78 -4.52 -3.43
N ASP A 155 39.24 -3.34 -3.15
CA ASP A 155 39.27 -2.79 -1.79
C ASP A 155 38.35 -3.63 -0.88
N ARG A 156 38.86 -4.03 0.29
CA ARG A 156 38.10 -4.77 1.30
C ARG A 156 36.79 -4.07 1.67
N ALA A 157 36.81 -2.74 1.81
CA ALA A 157 35.58 -1.99 2.10
C ALA A 157 34.54 -2.13 0.98
N THR A 158 34.99 -2.13 -0.28
CA THR A 158 34.14 -2.34 -1.44
C THR A 158 33.60 -3.77 -1.46
N GLN A 159 34.47 -4.76 -1.26
CA GLN A 159 34.10 -6.17 -1.26
C GLN A 159 33.14 -6.49 -0.10
N GLU A 160 33.32 -5.93 1.09
CA GLU A 160 32.35 -6.09 2.19
C GLU A 160 30.97 -5.53 1.84
N VAL A 161 30.89 -4.43 1.07
CA VAL A 161 29.62 -3.85 0.62
C VAL A 161 28.99 -4.70 -0.49
N VAL A 162 29.78 -5.15 -1.47
CA VAL A 162 29.33 -6.03 -2.56
C VAL A 162 28.87 -7.39 -2.01
N GLN A 163 29.64 -7.97 -1.10
CA GLN A 163 29.34 -9.22 -0.43
C GLN A 163 28.10 -9.08 0.45
N ARG A 164 27.95 -7.98 1.21
CA ARG A 164 26.72 -7.72 1.97
C ARG A 164 25.50 -7.58 1.06
N ALA A 165 25.65 -6.91 -0.08
CA ALA A 165 24.60 -6.83 -1.09
C ALA A 165 24.23 -8.21 -1.66
N SER A 166 25.21 -9.12 -1.78
CA SER A 166 25.01 -10.51 -2.21
C SER A 166 24.37 -11.40 -1.13
N ASP A 167 24.91 -11.39 0.08
CA ASP A 167 24.61 -12.35 1.15
C ASP A 167 23.30 -12.05 1.88
N GLU A 168 22.94 -10.77 2.06
CA GLU A 168 21.70 -10.42 2.75
C GLU A 168 20.46 -10.63 1.87
N GLY A 169 20.61 -11.18 0.66
CA GLY A 169 19.55 -11.21 -0.33
C GLY A 169 18.96 -9.81 -0.51
N VAL A 170 19.83 -8.78 -0.39
CA VAL A 170 19.42 -7.40 -0.57
C VAL A 170 18.79 -7.39 -1.94
N GLY A 171 17.47 -7.19 -1.95
CA GLY A 171 16.71 -7.19 -3.18
C GLY A 171 17.36 -6.24 -4.17
N PRO A 172 16.96 -6.31 -5.45
CA PRO A 172 17.49 -5.38 -6.44
C PRO A 172 17.46 -3.96 -5.88
N MET A 173 18.50 -3.18 -6.20
CA MET A 173 18.69 -1.81 -5.73
C MET A 173 18.30 -0.85 -6.83
N LEU A 174 17.47 0.15 -6.52
CA LEU A 174 16.98 1.07 -7.54
C LEU A 174 18.07 2.10 -7.81
N ARG A 175 18.44 2.21 -9.08
CA ARG A 175 19.37 3.21 -9.57
C ARG A 175 18.63 4.44 -10.07
N CYS A 176 19.27 5.58 -9.89
CA CYS A 176 18.84 6.89 -10.33
C CYS A 176 20.08 7.59 -10.89
N ALA A 177 20.36 7.35 -12.17
CA ALA A 177 21.46 7.98 -12.90
C ALA A 177 21.26 9.52 -13.03
N GLY A 178 20.01 10.00 -12.93
CA GLY A 178 19.64 11.40 -13.02
C GLY A 178 19.03 11.98 -11.73
N SER A 179 18.25 13.05 -11.88
CA SER A 179 17.41 13.60 -10.80
C SER A 179 16.19 12.74 -10.48
N ALA A 180 15.83 11.82 -11.39
CA ALA A 180 14.76 10.85 -11.23
C ALA A 180 15.15 9.55 -11.94
N SER A 181 14.67 8.42 -11.41
CA SER A 181 14.86 7.11 -12.03
C SER A 181 14.08 7.01 -13.33
N THR A 182 14.76 6.58 -14.38
CA THR A 182 14.19 6.29 -15.69
C THR A 182 13.38 5.00 -15.67
N LEU A 183 12.44 4.84 -16.60
CA LEU A 183 11.63 3.61 -16.67
C LEU A 183 12.51 2.35 -16.87
N MET A 184 13.61 2.46 -17.61
CA MET A 184 14.56 1.35 -17.83
C MET A 184 15.27 0.91 -16.54
N GLU A 185 15.54 1.83 -15.62
CA GLU A 185 16.07 1.49 -14.30
C GLU A 185 15.03 0.73 -13.48
N TRP A 186 13.74 1.09 -13.60
CA TRP A 186 12.65 0.35 -12.97
C TRP A 186 12.42 -1.04 -13.58
N PHE A 187 12.59 -1.21 -14.90
CA PHE A 187 12.60 -2.53 -15.55
C PHE A 187 13.71 -3.40 -14.98
N SER A 188 14.93 -2.87 -14.92
CA SER A 188 16.09 -3.57 -14.35
C SER A 188 15.86 -3.89 -12.87
N TYR A 189 15.27 -2.96 -12.13
CA TYR A 189 14.94 -3.12 -10.72
C TYR A 189 13.96 -4.26 -10.47
N LEU A 190 12.88 -4.37 -11.26
CA LEU A 190 11.90 -5.46 -11.17
C LEU A 190 12.36 -6.76 -11.84
N GLN A 191 13.58 -6.83 -12.39
CA GLN A 191 14.04 -7.96 -13.21
C GLN A 191 13.08 -8.24 -14.39
N ALA A 192 12.54 -7.16 -14.97
CA ALA A 192 11.67 -7.19 -16.13
C ALA A 192 12.49 -6.95 -17.41
N ASP A 193 12.29 -7.78 -18.43
CA ASP A 193 12.92 -7.61 -19.73
C ASP A 193 12.06 -6.66 -20.60
N PRO A 194 12.57 -5.51 -21.04
CA PRO A 194 11.79 -4.53 -21.82
C PRO A 194 11.25 -5.05 -23.16
N GLN A 195 11.86 -6.09 -23.74
CA GLN A 195 11.45 -6.70 -25.00
C GLN A 195 10.45 -7.82 -24.77
N ILE A 196 10.71 -8.72 -23.80
CA ILE A 196 9.84 -9.87 -23.50
C ILE A 196 8.60 -9.40 -22.74
N ASP A 197 8.77 -8.55 -21.73
CA ASP A 197 7.71 -8.04 -20.87
C ASP A 197 7.09 -6.73 -21.40
N LYS A 198 7.18 -6.48 -22.72
CA LYS A 198 6.68 -5.24 -23.34
C LYS A 198 5.19 -5.01 -23.06
N GLU A 199 4.37 -6.05 -23.08
CA GLU A 199 2.94 -5.99 -22.76
C GLU A 199 2.66 -5.69 -21.27
N TYR A 200 3.66 -5.88 -20.42
CA TYR A 200 3.61 -5.65 -18.97
C TYR A 200 4.31 -4.36 -18.54
N THR A 201 4.71 -3.50 -19.49
CA THR A 201 5.29 -2.17 -19.23
C THR A 201 4.43 -1.37 -18.25
N TRP A 202 3.10 -1.51 -18.31
CA TRP A 202 2.19 -0.83 -17.40
C TRP A 202 2.39 -1.21 -15.93
N VAL A 203 2.85 -2.43 -15.62
CA VAL A 203 3.15 -2.88 -14.24
C VAL A 203 4.37 -2.14 -13.70
N VAL A 204 5.38 -1.96 -14.54
CA VAL A 204 6.60 -1.21 -14.21
C VAL A 204 6.30 0.28 -14.08
N GLU A 205 5.49 0.85 -14.98
CA GLU A 205 5.04 2.24 -14.86
C GLU A 205 4.18 2.48 -13.63
N ALA A 206 3.30 1.53 -13.30
CA ALA A 206 2.53 1.54 -12.08
C ALA A 206 3.46 1.54 -10.86
N PHE A 207 4.49 0.70 -10.87
CA PHE A 207 5.44 0.64 -9.77
C PHE A 207 6.22 1.94 -9.60
N ALA A 208 6.69 2.52 -10.70
CA ALA A 208 7.40 3.79 -10.70
C ALA A 208 6.56 4.97 -10.19
N LYS A 209 5.24 4.88 -10.27
CA LYS A 209 4.27 5.88 -9.79
C LYS A 209 3.69 5.57 -8.42
N GLU A 210 3.95 4.38 -7.87
CA GLU A 210 3.43 3.98 -6.57
C GLU A 210 4.02 4.89 -5.49
N GLU A 211 3.13 5.50 -4.70
CA GLU A 211 3.56 6.27 -3.55
C GLU A 211 4.03 5.34 -2.43
N LEU A 212 5.06 5.76 -1.70
CA LEU A 212 5.54 4.97 -0.59
C LEU A 212 4.47 4.92 0.51
N PRO A 213 4.21 3.73 1.10
CA PRO A 213 3.27 3.64 2.20
C PRO A 213 3.79 4.46 3.39
N PRO A 214 2.99 5.35 4.01
CA PRO A 214 3.42 6.05 5.21
C PRO A 214 3.84 5.04 6.29
N PRO A 215 4.97 5.24 7.00
CA PRO A 215 5.81 6.43 7.07
C PRO A 215 7.12 6.35 6.24
N TRP A 216 7.12 5.64 5.12
CA TRP A 216 8.32 5.45 4.30
C TRP A 216 8.60 6.66 3.40
N THR A 217 9.87 7.05 3.31
CA THR A 217 10.38 8.06 2.38
C THR A 217 11.58 7.54 1.57
N SER A 218 11.78 8.08 0.37
CA SER A 218 12.94 7.78 -0.46
C SER A 218 14.00 8.86 -0.33
N VAL A 219 15.24 8.44 -0.10
CA VAL A 219 16.41 9.31 -0.05
C VAL A 219 17.36 8.86 -1.15
N VAL A 220 17.56 9.71 -2.15
CA VAL A 220 18.58 9.50 -3.19
C VAL A 220 19.93 9.94 -2.63
N GLY A 221 20.96 9.11 -2.76
CA GLY A 221 22.32 9.45 -2.31
C GLY A 221 22.82 10.76 -2.92
N VAL A 222 22.95 11.81 -2.11
CA VAL A 222 23.46 13.14 -2.52
C VAL A 222 24.99 13.18 -2.34
N ARG A 223 25.66 13.89 -3.25
CA ARG A 223 27.12 14.10 -3.25
C ARG A 223 27.63 14.54 -1.86
N GLY A 224 28.51 13.76 -1.25
CA GLY A 224 29.15 14.07 0.03
C GLY A 224 28.62 13.32 1.25
N MET A 225 27.55 12.53 1.11
CA MET A 225 27.22 11.50 2.11
C MET A 225 28.00 10.21 1.84
N PRO A 226 28.29 9.40 2.88
CA PRO A 226 28.85 8.06 2.71
C PRO A 226 27.88 7.07 2.02
N THR A 227 26.68 7.51 1.64
CA THR A 227 25.75 6.73 0.81
C THR A 227 26.13 6.81 -0.67
N ILE A 228 25.95 5.68 -1.34
CA ILE A 228 26.31 5.45 -2.74
C ILE A 228 25.57 6.44 -3.63
N ARG A 229 26.31 7.17 -4.49
CA ARG A 229 25.74 8.16 -5.40
C ARG A 229 24.77 7.48 -6.37
N GLY A 230 23.57 8.04 -6.51
CA GLY A 230 22.57 7.54 -7.47
C GLY A 230 21.86 6.25 -7.04
N MET A 231 22.05 5.76 -5.82
CA MET A 231 21.20 4.70 -5.27
C MET A 231 20.06 5.29 -4.44
N VAL A 232 18.88 4.68 -4.54
CA VAL A 232 17.70 5.05 -3.77
C VAL A 232 17.64 4.20 -2.50
N ARG A 233 17.68 4.85 -1.34
CA ARG A 233 17.48 4.22 -0.04
C ARG A 233 16.09 4.59 0.47
N TYR A 234 15.31 3.61 0.91
CA TYR A 234 14.03 3.84 1.55
C TYR A 234 14.22 3.85 3.06
N VAL A 235 13.73 4.90 3.72
CA VAL A 235 13.86 5.09 5.17
C VAL A 235 12.47 5.19 5.76
N ASN A 236 12.21 4.43 6.82
CA ASN A 236 11.01 4.54 7.62
C ASN A 236 11.23 5.67 8.65
N GLU A 237 10.46 6.75 8.57
CA GLU A 237 10.64 7.92 9.44
C GLU A 237 10.34 7.62 10.92
N GLU A 238 9.47 6.64 11.21
CA GLU A 238 9.08 6.31 12.58
C GLU A 238 10.06 5.32 13.23
N THR A 239 10.48 4.29 12.51
CA THR A 239 11.36 3.24 13.05
C THR A 239 12.84 3.54 12.87
N SER A 240 13.20 4.52 12.02
CA SER A 240 14.57 4.75 11.54
C SER A 240 15.20 3.54 10.84
N GLU A 241 14.39 2.54 10.47
CA GLU A 241 14.84 1.43 9.64
C GLU A 241 15.06 1.92 8.21
N ALA A 242 16.07 1.37 7.55
CA ALA A 242 16.33 1.73 6.17
C ALA A 242 16.66 0.50 5.35
N THR A 243 16.10 0.45 4.15
CA THR A 243 16.21 -0.66 3.22
C THR A 243 16.52 -0.14 1.83
N TRP A 244 17.19 -0.95 1.02
CA TRP A 244 17.42 -0.67 -0.40
C TRP A 244 16.31 -1.25 -1.30
N LYS A 245 15.44 -2.07 -0.70
CA LYS A 245 14.30 -2.69 -1.35
C LYS A 245 13.05 -1.86 -1.11
N HIS A 246 12.37 -1.45 -2.18
CA HIS A 246 11.13 -0.69 -2.11
C HIS A 246 10.10 -1.47 -1.28
N PRO A 247 9.36 -0.85 -0.35
CA PRO A 247 8.40 -1.55 0.52
C PRO A 247 7.36 -2.38 -0.25
N CYS A 248 6.95 -1.88 -1.42
CA CYS A 248 6.03 -2.58 -2.32
C CYS A 248 6.70 -3.51 -3.35
N TYR A 249 8.03 -3.70 -3.33
CA TYR A 249 8.74 -4.47 -4.36
C TYR A 249 8.15 -5.87 -4.56
N ASP A 250 8.00 -6.65 -3.48
CA ASP A 250 7.55 -8.04 -3.57
C ASP A 250 6.16 -8.15 -4.19
N HIS A 251 5.26 -7.21 -3.86
CA HIS A 251 3.93 -7.17 -4.45
C HIS A 251 3.97 -7.00 -5.97
N PHE A 252 4.84 -6.12 -6.48
CA PHE A 252 4.97 -5.87 -7.91
C PHE A 252 5.77 -6.94 -8.64
N ALA A 253 6.78 -7.52 -8.00
CA ALA A 253 7.51 -8.66 -8.53
C ALA A 253 6.57 -9.87 -8.70
N ASP A 254 5.79 -10.20 -7.66
CA ASP A 254 4.77 -11.26 -7.71
C ASP A 254 3.69 -10.96 -8.75
N LEU A 255 3.28 -9.70 -8.89
CA LEU A 255 2.30 -9.32 -9.90
C LEU A 255 2.86 -9.48 -11.32
N LEU A 256 4.11 -9.09 -11.55
CA LEU A 256 4.77 -9.25 -12.84
C LEU A 256 4.91 -10.74 -13.18
N ASP A 257 5.30 -11.56 -12.21
CA ASP A 257 5.40 -13.01 -12.36
C ASP A 257 4.04 -13.66 -12.66
N GLN A 258 2.98 -13.26 -11.95
CA GLN A 258 1.61 -13.65 -12.28
C GLN A 258 1.24 -13.23 -13.71
N CYS A 259 1.58 -12.02 -14.14
CA CYS A 259 1.28 -11.55 -15.50
C CYS A 259 1.96 -12.42 -16.57
N ARG A 260 3.18 -12.91 -16.32
CA ARG A 260 3.90 -13.83 -17.23
C ARG A 260 3.23 -15.19 -17.36
N HIS A 261 2.48 -15.62 -16.34
CA HIS A 261 1.81 -16.93 -16.30
C HIS A 261 0.33 -16.89 -16.72
N LEU A 262 -0.27 -15.70 -16.77
CA LEU A 262 -1.69 -15.55 -17.07
C LEU A 262 -1.96 -15.46 -18.57
N THR A 263 -3.16 -15.91 -18.96
CA THR A 263 -3.63 -15.71 -20.32
C THR A 263 -3.88 -14.23 -20.60
N ARG A 264 -3.85 -13.81 -21.87
CA ARG A 264 -4.14 -12.42 -22.28
C ARG A 264 -5.46 -11.89 -21.69
N GLU A 265 -6.50 -12.74 -21.61
CA GLU A 265 -7.79 -12.34 -21.05
C GLU A 265 -7.72 -12.07 -19.53
N GLU A 266 -6.99 -12.90 -18.79
CA GLU A 266 -6.79 -12.72 -17.35
C GLU A 266 -5.89 -11.53 -17.05
N HIS A 267 -4.90 -11.27 -17.91
CA HIS A 267 -4.07 -10.08 -17.86
C HIS A 267 -4.86 -8.79 -18.05
N MET A 268 -5.71 -8.73 -19.09
CA MET A 268 -6.62 -7.58 -19.28
C MET A 268 -7.53 -7.40 -18.07
N LYS A 269 -8.05 -8.49 -17.52
CA LYS A 269 -8.86 -8.43 -16.31
C LYS A 269 -8.07 -7.87 -15.13
N LEU A 270 -6.84 -8.31 -14.89
CA LEU A 270 -5.98 -7.75 -13.84
C LEU A 270 -5.63 -6.28 -14.07
N ARG A 271 -5.36 -5.88 -15.30
CA ARG A 271 -5.09 -4.48 -15.67
C ARG A 271 -6.32 -3.62 -15.37
N ILE A 272 -7.50 -4.05 -15.79
CA ILE A 272 -8.78 -3.36 -15.52
C ILE A 272 -9.09 -3.36 -14.03
N ASP A 273 -9.00 -4.51 -13.37
CA ASP A 273 -9.25 -4.65 -11.93
C ASP A 273 -8.30 -3.75 -11.16
N ARG A 274 -7.03 -3.64 -11.54
CA ARG A 274 -6.10 -2.73 -10.87
C ARG A 274 -6.38 -1.27 -11.22
N MET A 275 -6.66 -0.92 -12.46
CA MET A 275 -7.02 0.46 -12.81
C MET A 275 -8.31 0.91 -12.11
N LEU A 276 -9.30 0.02 -11.94
CA LEU A 276 -10.55 0.29 -11.25
C LEU A 276 -10.37 0.26 -9.73
N MET A 277 -9.72 -0.77 -9.20
CA MET A 277 -9.57 -1.00 -7.76
C MET A 277 -8.54 -0.05 -7.17
N TRP A 278 -7.40 0.20 -7.80
CA TRP A 278 -6.43 1.18 -7.31
C TRP A 278 -6.96 2.61 -7.44
N SER A 279 -7.63 2.96 -8.55
CA SER A 279 -8.38 4.22 -8.60
C SER A 279 -9.36 4.30 -7.44
N CYS A 280 -10.18 3.27 -7.23
CA CYS A 280 -11.18 3.27 -6.15
C CYS A 280 -10.56 3.29 -4.74
N GLN A 281 -9.43 2.62 -4.53
CA GLN A 281 -8.81 2.42 -3.23
C GLN A 281 -7.87 3.56 -2.85
N SER A 282 -7.14 4.13 -3.81
CA SER A 282 -6.44 5.41 -3.60
C SER A 282 -7.44 6.54 -3.32
N TYR A 283 -8.62 6.53 -3.96
CA TYR A 283 -9.72 7.43 -3.60
C TYR A 283 -10.26 7.18 -2.18
N GLU A 284 -10.31 5.95 -1.69
CA GLU A 284 -10.77 5.65 -0.33
C GLU A 284 -9.75 6.06 0.74
N THR A 285 -8.45 5.89 0.47
CA THR A 285 -7.38 6.23 1.43
C THR A 285 -7.08 7.73 1.47
N GLU A 286 -7.06 8.41 0.33
CA GLU A 286 -6.78 9.85 0.24
C GLU A 286 -8.05 10.71 0.44
N GLY A 287 -9.24 10.18 0.13
CA GLY A 287 -10.51 10.91 0.22
C GLY A 287 -10.95 11.25 1.64
N ASN A 288 -10.36 10.61 2.66
CA ASN A 288 -10.55 10.97 4.07
C ASN A 288 -9.62 12.10 4.54
N ALA A 289 -8.53 12.40 3.82
CA ALA A 289 -7.53 13.38 4.24
C ALA A 289 -7.62 14.72 3.47
N ASN A 290 -7.95 14.72 2.16
CA ASN A 290 -8.09 15.96 1.38
C ASN A 290 -9.13 15.82 0.24
N VAL A 291 -10.38 16.19 0.54
CA VAL A 291 -11.50 16.21 -0.43
C VAL A 291 -11.27 17.20 -1.60
N LEU A 292 -10.33 18.13 -1.46
CA LEU A 292 -10.03 19.16 -2.48
C LEU A 292 -9.07 18.69 -3.58
N ASP A 293 -8.23 17.68 -3.32
CA ASP A 293 -7.23 17.20 -4.28
C ASP A 293 -7.73 16.00 -5.11
N GLN A 294 -8.92 15.50 -4.78
CA GLN A 294 -9.40 14.20 -5.20
C GLN A 294 -10.75 14.29 -5.91
N GLU A 295 -10.75 14.58 -7.20
CA GLU A 295 -11.68 13.96 -8.16
C GLU A 295 -11.29 14.39 -9.59
N PRO A 296 -11.35 13.49 -10.59
CA PRO A 296 -11.29 13.95 -11.96
C PRO A 296 -12.53 14.81 -12.18
N LEU A 297 -12.35 15.88 -12.95
CA LEU A 297 -13.39 16.80 -13.39
C LEU A 297 -14.34 16.10 -14.38
N VAL A 298 -15.06 15.09 -13.92
CA VAL A 298 -15.99 14.35 -14.76
C VAL A 298 -17.27 15.15 -14.81
N SER A 299 -17.46 15.94 -15.86
CA SER A 299 -18.70 16.68 -16.08
C SER A 299 -19.93 15.73 -16.03
N PRO A 300 -21.06 16.14 -15.42
CA PRO A 300 -22.32 15.37 -15.43
C PRO A 300 -22.79 15.00 -16.84
N ARG A 301 -22.35 15.78 -17.85
CA ARG A 301 -22.61 15.48 -19.25
C ARG A 301 -21.99 14.15 -19.67
N TYR A 302 -20.71 13.93 -19.36
CA TYR A 302 -20.02 12.68 -19.74
C TYR A 302 -20.56 11.47 -18.98
N VAL A 303 -20.98 11.67 -17.72
CA VAL A 303 -21.69 10.62 -16.97
C VAL A 303 -22.99 10.22 -17.65
N ARG A 304 -23.76 11.18 -18.16
CA ARG A 304 -24.98 10.90 -18.93
C ARG A 304 -24.69 10.18 -20.24
N GLU A 305 -23.70 10.64 -21.00
CA GLU A 305 -23.33 10.00 -22.27
C GLU A 305 -22.89 8.54 -22.06
N VAL A 306 -22.07 8.27 -21.04
CA VAL A 306 -21.66 6.88 -20.71
C VAL A 306 -22.81 6.05 -20.16
N ALA A 307 -23.69 6.64 -19.34
CA ALA A 307 -24.87 5.95 -18.86
C ALA A 307 -25.82 5.58 -20.03
N GLU A 308 -25.98 6.47 -21.01
CA GLU A 308 -26.76 6.20 -22.22
C GLU A 308 -26.15 5.05 -23.04
N ILE A 309 -24.83 5.06 -23.26
CA ILE A 309 -24.11 4.00 -23.97
C ILE A 309 -24.28 2.65 -23.26
N LEU A 310 -24.17 2.64 -21.93
CA LEU A 310 -24.25 1.43 -21.10
C LEU A 310 -25.70 1.05 -20.74
N LYS A 311 -26.70 1.81 -21.23
CA LYS A 311 -28.12 1.65 -20.92
C LYS A 311 -28.40 1.61 -19.41
N VAL A 312 -27.74 2.49 -18.68
CA VAL A 312 -27.94 2.74 -17.26
C VAL A 312 -28.83 3.97 -17.12
N ASP A 313 -29.95 3.83 -16.41
CA ASP A 313 -30.78 4.98 -16.07
C ASP A 313 -30.27 5.58 -14.74
N VAL A 314 -29.57 6.71 -14.83
CA VAL A 314 -28.99 7.39 -13.66
C VAL A 314 -30.03 7.94 -12.69
N VAL A 315 -31.30 8.08 -13.11
CA VAL A 315 -32.41 8.51 -12.26
C VAL A 315 -32.91 7.32 -11.42
N ILE A 316 -33.04 6.14 -12.04
CA ILE A 316 -33.48 4.92 -11.35
C ILE A 316 -32.34 4.29 -10.52
N GLU A 317 -31.11 4.39 -11.02
CA GLU A 317 -29.91 3.77 -10.43
C GLU A 317 -28.88 4.82 -9.97
N PRO A 318 -29.26 5.80 -9.10
CA PRO A 318 -28.36 6.88 -8.69
C PRO A 318 -27.15 6.39 -7.89
N TYR A 319 -27.24 5.17 -7.33
CA TYR A 319 -26.16 4.49 -6.60
C TYR A 319 -24.96 4.12 -7.49
N LEU A 320 -25.12 4.04 -8.81
CA LEU A 320 -24.00 3.79 -9.74
C LEU A 320 -23.14 5.04 -9.99
N VAL A 321 -23.68 6.23 -9.67
CA VAL A 321 -22.98 7.52 -9.82
C VAL A 321 -22.50 8.07 -8.48
N ARG A 322 -23.27 7.84 -7.41
CA ARG A 322 -23.03 8.41 -6.08
C ARG A 322 -22.56 7.34 -5.11
N SER A 323 -21.60 7.71 -4.25
CA SER A 323 -21.40 7.01 -2.99
C SER A 323 -22.66 7.17 -2.13
N VAL A 324 -23.42 6.09 -1.95
CA VAL A 324 -24.42 6.06 -0.89
C VAL A 324 -23.63 6.22 0.42
N PRO A 325 -23.84 7.28 1.21
CA PRO A 325 -23.18 7.39 2.50
C PRO A 325 -23.55 6.12 3.27
N GLY A 326 -22.56 5.33 3.66
CA GLY A 326 -22.78 4.20 4.54
C GLY A 326 -23.61 4.72 5.71
N THR A 327 -24.81 4.18 5.89
CA THR A 327 -25.56 4.40 7.13
C THR A 327 -24.63 3.99 8.27
N LEU A 328 -24.67 4.70 9.40
CA LEU A 328 -23.78 4.51 10.56
C LEU A 328 -23.63 3.03 10.98
N ASP A 329 -24.59 2.18 10.62
CA ASP A 329 -24.65 0.76 10.93
C ASP A 329 -23.89 -0.17 9.95
N HIS A 330 -23.36 0.31 8.82
CA HIS A 330 -22.56 -0.50 7.88
C HIS A 330 -21.40 0.27 7.23
N PRO A 331 -20.28 0.46 7.96
CA PRO A 331 -19.08 1.16 7.44
C PRO A 331 -18.30 0.37 6.37
N ALA A 332 -18.68 -0.87 6.06
CA ALA A 332 -18.02 -1.73 5.07
C ALA A 332 -18.75 -1.79 3.71
N ALA A 333 -19.88 -1.11 3.55
CA ALA A 333 -20.50 -0.94 2.24
C ALA A 333 -19.75 0.16 1.47
N GLY A 334 -18.67 -0.27 0.80
CA GLY A 334 -17.72 0.60 0.09
C GLY A 334 -18.37 1.56 -0.90
N GLN A 335 -17.75 2.73 -1.04
CA GLN A 335 -18.21 3.83 -1.87
C GLN A 335 -17.92 3.55 -3.36
N VAL A 336 -18.64 2.63 -3.99
CA VAL A 336 -18.35 2.32 -5.39
C VAL A 336 -18.99 3.36 -6.31
N ARG A 337 -18.14 4.23 -6.89
CA ARG A 337 -18.50 5.25 -7.89
C ARG A 337 -18.35 4.70 -9.31
N THR A 338 -19.01 3.58 -9.59
CA THR A 338 -18.73 2.72 -10.75
C THR A 338 -18.66 3.49 -12.06
N LEU A 339 -19.65 4.35 -12.35
CA LEU A 339 -19.67 5.08 -13.63
C LEU A 339 -18.57 6.14 -13.75
N LYS A 340 -18.25 6.87 -12.66
CA LYS A 340 -17.16 7.85 -12.67
C LYS A 340 -15.80 7.16 -12.81
N SER A 341 -15.60 6.04 -12.13
CA SER A 341 -14.39 5.23 -12.23
C SER A 341 -14.22 4.64 -13.63
N LEU A 342 -15.29 4.09 -14.20
CA LEU A 342 -15.29 3.57 -15.57
C LEU A 342 -14.93 4.66 -16.59
N LEU A 343 -15.51 5.85 -16.49
CA LEU A 343 -15.17 6.99 -17.34
C LEU A 343 -13.68 7.33 -17.31
N ARG A 344 -13.08 7.33 -16.12
CA ARG A 344 -11.64 7.57 -15.96
C ARG A 344 -10.82 6.47 -16.62
N VAL A 345 -11.15 5.21 -16.36
CA VAL A 345 -10.42 4.06 -16.94
C VAL A 345 -10.52 4.06 -18.46
N LEU A 346 -11.73 4.23 -19.01
CA LEU A 346 -11.95 4.26 -20.46
C LEU A 346 -11.24 5.44 -21.13
N SER A 347 -11.22 6.62 -20.51
CA SER A 347 -10.53 7.79 -21.06
C SER A 347 -9.01 7.67 -21.04
N VAL A 348 -8.43 7.08 -19.99
CA VAL A 348 -7.01 6.76 -19.94
C VAL A 348 -6.67 5.68 -20.96
N GLN A 349 -7.48 4.62 -21.05
CA GLN A 349 -7.26 3.54 -21.99
C GLN A 349 -7.35 4.03 -23.44
N HIS A 350 -8.37 4.81 -23.78
CA HIS A 350 -8.53 5.41 -25.12
C HIS A 350 -7.35 6.33 -25.51
N ARG A 351 -6.65 6.90 -24.53
CA ARG A 351 -5.45 7.72 -24.80
C ARG A 351 -4.25 6.87 -25.20
N LEU A 352 -4.14 5.67 -24.66
CA LEU A 352 -3.07 4.72 -24.94
C LEU A 352 -3.36 3.92 -26.21
N GLU A 353 -4.61 3.46 -26.34
CA GLU A 353 -5.09 2.59 -27.39
C GLU A 353 -6.39 3.20 -27.95
N PRO A 354 -6.41 3.70 -29.20
CA PRO A 354 -7.56 4.43 -29.74
C PRO A 354 -8.79 3.53 -29.95
N GLU A 355 -8.61 2.21 -29.99
CA GLU A 355 -9.68 1.23 -30.12
C GLU A 355 -9.85 0.48 -28.80
N LEU A 356 -11.04 0.58 -28.21
CA LEU A 356 -11.43 -0.20 -27.04
C LEU A 356 -11.79 -1.62 -27.46
N GLU A 357 -11.17 -2.62 -26.85
CA GLU A 357 -11.49 -4.01 -27.14
C GLU A 357 -12.87 -4.37 -26.57
N ALA A 358 -13.63 -5.21 -27.29
CA ALA A 358 -14.96 -5.64 -26.86
C ALA A 358 -14.96 -6.32 -25.47
N GLN A 359 -13.84 -6.94 -25.09
CA GLN A 359 -13.67 -7.58 -23.79
C GLN A 359 -13.56 -6.58 -22.64
N GLU A 360 -12.99 -5.40 -22.86
CA GLU A 360 -12.91 -4.33 -21.86
C GLU A 360 -14.31 -3.80 -21.56
N VAL A 361 -15.09 -3.54 -22.61
CA VAL A 361 -16.51 -3.13 -22.50
C VAL A 361 -17.32 -4.20 -21.75
N LYS A 362 -17.11 -5.49 -22.07
CA LYS A 362 -17.77 -6.60 -21.37
C LYS A 362 -17.40 -6.66 -19.89
N SER A 363 -16.16 -6.34 -19.54
CA SER A 363 -15.69 -6.28 -18.15
C SER A 363 -16.33 -5.11 -17.39
N CYS A 364 -16.46 -3.96 -18.04
CA CYS A 364 -17.18 -2.80 -17.49
C CYS A 364 -18.65 -3.13 -17.19
N LEU A 365 -19.33 -3.83 -18.10
CA LEU A 365 -20.72 -4.28 -17.90
C LEU A 365 -20.85 -5.26 -16.73
N LYS A 366 -19.93 -6.23 -16.61
CA LYS A 366 -19.90 -7.15 -15.46
C LYS A 366 -19.73 -6.41 -14.13
N ALA A 367 -18.92 -5.36 -14.09
CA ALA A 367 -18.75 -4.54 -12.88
C ALA A 367 -20.05 -3.82 -12.49
N ILE A 368 -20.80 -3.31 -13.47
CA ILE A 368 -22.12 -2.68 -13.24
C ILE A 368 -23.13 -3.71 -12.72
N ASP A 369 -23.18 -4.89 -13.33
CA ASP A 369 -24.11 -5.95 -12.91
C ASP A 369 -23.77 -6.47 -11.50
N ALA A 370 -22.49 -6.54 -11.14
CA ALA A 370 -22.08 -6.87 -9.78
C ALA A 370 -22.56 -5.83 -8.76
N GLU A 371 -22.52 -4.53 -9.09
CA GLU A 371 -23.05 -3.47 -8.23
C GLU A 371 -24.58 -3.48 -8.13
N ARG A 372 -25.27 -3.74 -9.24
CA ARG A 372 -26.74 -3.96 -9.24
C ARG A 372 -27.11 -5.10 -8.29
N ALA A 373 -26.37 -6.22 -8.35
CA ALA A 373 -26.59 -7.35 -7.46
C ALA A 373 -26.36 -6.97 -5.98
N ARG A 374 -25.27 -6.26 -5.67
CA ARG A 374 -24.98 -5.76 -4.31
C ARG A 374 -26.10 -4.86 -3.80
N TYR A 375 -26.56 -3.91 -4.62
CA TYR A 375 -27.65 -3.00 -4.26
C TYR A 375 -28.98 -3.75 -4.03
N SER A 376 -29.31 -4.71 -4.90
CA SER A 376 -30.50 -5.56 -4.75
C SER A 376 -30.48 -6.34 -3.44
N TRP A 377 -29.34 -6.93 -3.09
CA TRP A 377 -29.17 -7.64 -1.82
C TRP A 377 -29.30 -6.69 -0.62
N ALA A 378 -28.72 -5.49 -0.70
CA ALA A 378 -28.84 -4.48 0.34
C ALA A 378 -30.30 -3.99 0.53
N GLN A 379 -31.07 -3.87 -0.55
CA GLN A 379 -32.50 -3.52 -0.49
C GLN A 379 -33.34 -4.63 0.16
N MET A 380 -33.09 -5.90 -0.19
CA MET A 380 -33.77 -7.03 0.45
C MET A 380 -33.47 -7.07 1.96
N ALA A 381 -32.22 -6.84 2.36
CA ALA A 381 -31.82 -6.78 3.77
C ALA A 381 -32.51 -5.64 4.54
N ARG A 382 -32.86 -4.52 3.88
CA ARG A 382 -33.60 -3.41 4.50
C ARG A 382 -35.10 -3.67 4.64
N GLY A 383 -35.69 -4.38 3.67
CA GLY A 383 -37.12 -4.72 3.68
C GLY A 383 -37.52 -5.60 4.86
N ASP A 384 -36.62 -6.49 5.30
CA ASP A 384 -36.88 -7.41 6.41
C ASP A 384 -36.76 -6.73 7.80
N ALA A 385 -36.07 -5.58 7.90
CA ALA A 385 -35.88 -4.85 9.17
C ALA A 385 -37.13 -4.08 9.65
N ALA A 386 -38.18 -3.97 8.83
CA ALA A 386 -39.43 -3.31 9.22
C ALA A 386 -40.35 -4.19 10.09
N GLY A 387 -39.98 -5.45 10.35
CA GLY A 387 -40.82 -6.46 11.01
C GLY A 387 -40.28 -6.94 12.36
N GLY A 388 -40.22 -6.05 13.37
CA GLY A 388 -39.95 -6.41 14.76
C GLY A 388 -38.47 -6.64 15.07
N VAL A 389 -37.92 -5.83 15.99
CA VAL A 389 -36.49 -5.80 16.36
C VAL A 389 -36.07 -7.15 16.94
N ALA A 390 -35.62 -8.06 16.09
CA ALA A 390 -35.00 -9.28 16.53
C ALA A 390 -33.62 -8.92 17.14
N PRO A 391 -33.22 -9.48 18.30
CA PRO A 391 -31.89 -9.25 18.89
C PRO A 391 -30.72 -9.63 17.98
N GLN A 392 -31.02 -10.30 16.86
CA GLN A 392 -30.04 -10.70 15.84
C GLN A 392 -29.69 -9.58 14.86
N GLU A 393 -30.42 -8.46 14.82
CA GLU A 393 -30.14 -7.31 13.94
C GLU A 393 -29.04 -6.40 14.52
N ALA A 394 -28.12 -5.93 13.68
CA ALA A 394 -26.93 -5.18 14.11
C ALA A 394 -27.34 -3.82 14.66
N GLY A 395 -27.26 -3.64 15.99
CA GLY A 395 -27.61 -2.39 16.64
C GLY A 395 -27.70 -2.50 18.16
N GLN A 396 -27.76 -1.35 18.82
CA GLN A 396 -28.13 -1.25 20.22
C GLN A 396 -29.59 -1.65 20.38
N VAL A 397 -29.85 -2.54 21.32
CA VAL A 397 -31.19 -3.07 21.55
C VAL A 397 -31.80 -2.34 22.74
N TYR A 398 -33.00 -1.79 22.56
CA TYR A 398 -33.70 -1.02 23.58
C TYR A 398 -34.86 -1.82 24.20
N CYS A 399 -35.17 -1.50 25.45
CA CYS A 399 -36.30 -2.06 26.17
C CYS A 399 -37.60 -1.59 25.51
N ALA A 400 -38.46 -2.53 25.12
CA ALA A 400 -39.74 -2.25 24.47
C ALA A 400 -40.68 -1.34 25.31
N GLU A 401 -40.50 -1.31 26.63
CA GLU A 401 -41.38 -0.58 27.56
C GLU A 401 -40.87 0.82 27.91
N CYS A 402 -39.56 0.98 28.11
CA CYS A 402 -38.99 2.22 28.65
C CYS A 402 -37.94 2.88 27.76
N GLY A 403 -37.57 2.26 26.63
CA GLY A 403 -36.58 2.80 25.71
C GLY A 403 -35.14 2.82 26.22
N VAL A 404 -34.86 2.33 27.44
CA VAL A 404 -33.49 2.18 27.99
C VAL A 404 -32.83 0.94 27.39
N VAL A 405 -31.50 0.87 27.32
CA VAL A 405 -30.77 -0.31 26.80
C VAL A 405 -31.25 -1.61 27.45
N ALA A 406 -31.62 -2.58 26.62
CA ALA A 406 -32.13 -3.87 27.06
C ALA A 406 -31.00 -4.72 27.67
N ALA A 407 -31.31 -5.41 28.77
CA ALA A 407 -30.37 -6.33 29.44
C ALA A 407 -30.72 -7.80 29.17
N CYS A 408 -31.95 -8.06 28.75
CA CYS A 408 -32.44 -9.42 28.51
C CYS A 408 -33.44 -9.46 27.35
N PHE A 409 -33.53 -10.63 26.73
CA PHE A 409 -34.50 -10.98 25.71
C PHE A 409 -35.39 -12.10 26.21
N CYS A 410 -36.70 -12.01 25.97
CA CYS A 410 -37.65 -13.05 26.31
C CYS A 410 -38.04 -13.84 25.04
N PRO A 411 -37.64 -15.11 24.88
CA PRO A 411 -37.93 -15.85 23.64
C PRO A 411 -39.42 -16.09 23.39
N ARG A 412 -40.21 -16.20 24.46
CA ARG A 412 -41.67 -16.39 24.38
C ARG A 412 -42.44 -15.12 24.02
N CYS A 413 -42.03 -13.97 24.55
CA CYS A 413 -42.62 -12.67 24.17
C CYS A 413 -42.06 -12.17 22.83
N ARG A 414 -40.85 -12.61 22.46
CA ARG A 414 -40.05 -12.10 21.34
C ARG A 414 -39.68 -10.63 21.45
N ASP A 415 -39.57 -10.15 22.68
CA ASP A 415 -39.28 -8.75 23.01
C ASP A 415 -38.04 -8.61 23.90
N CYS A 416 -37.40 -7.45 23.81
CA CYS A 416 -36.24 -7.07 24.61
C CYS A 416 -36.65 -6.16 25.77
N PHE A 417 -36.10 -6.42 26.97
CA PHE A 417 -36.44 -5.67 28.17
C PHE A 417 -35.19 -5.31 28.99
N CYS A 418 -35.23 -4.19 29.71
CA CYS A 418 -34.32 -3.96 30.82
C CYS A 418 -34.71 -4.85 32.02
N GLN A 419 -33.78 -5.09 32.94
CA GLN A 419 -34.00 -6.01 34.07
C GLN A 419 -35.24 -5.63 34.89
N GLY A 420 -35.42 -4.34 35.20
CA GLY A 420 -36.57 -3.86 35.99
C GLY A 420 -37.91 -4.02 35.26
N CYS A 421 -37.98 -3.73 33.95
CA CYS A 421 -39.19 -3.93 33.17
C CYS A 421 -39.52 -5.41 33.00
N PHE A 422 -38.50 -6.26 32.82
CA PHE A 422 -38.68 -7.71 32.76
C PHE A 422 -39.30 -8.24 34.05
N ASP A 423 -38.69 -7.95 35.21
CA ASP A 423 -39.17 -8.43 36.51
C ASP A 423 -40.58 -7.91 36.81
N ARG A 424 -40.86 -6.64 36.49
CA ARG A 424 -42.19 -6.04 36.66
C ARG A 424 -43.25 -6.75 35.81
N LEU A 425 -43.00 -6.94 34.51
CA LEU A 425 -43.94 -7.55 33.57
C LEU A 425 -44.09 -9.07 33.74
N HIS A 426 -43.00 -9.75 34.12
CA HIS A 426 -42.96 -11.20 34.27
C HIS A 426 -43.22 -11.65 35.73
N SER A 427 -43.43 -10.74 36.68
CA SER A 427 -43.82 -11.13 38.05
C SER A 427 -45.25 -11.70 38.16
N LYS A 428 -46.11 -11.46 37.17
CA LYS A 428 -47.56 -11.77 37.21
C LYS A 428 -48.01 -12.70 36.08
N GLY A 429 -48.99 -13.55 36.38
CA GLY A 429 -49.67 -14.40 35.39
C GLY A 429 -48.77 -15.44 34.72
N ASN A 430 -49.14 -15.87 33.51
CA ASN A 430 -48.41 -16.89 32.73
C ASN A 430 -47.00 -16.44 32.32
N ARG A 431 -46.74 -15.12 32.29
CA ARG A 431 -45.40 -14.57 31.98
C ARG A 431 -44.37 -14.92 33.06
N LYS A 432 -44.79 -15.27 34.28
CA LYS A 432 -43.90 -15.74 35.35
C LYS A 432 -43.14 -17.02 35.01
N LEU A 433 -43.63 -17.79 34.04
CA LEU A 433 -42.96 -19.00 33.56
C LEU A 433 -41.92 -18.72 32.46
N HIS A 434 -41.78 -17.48 31.99
CA HIS A 434 -40.79 -17.15 30.98
C HIS A 434 -39.42 -16.97 31.63
N VAL A 435 -38.39 -17.54 30.99
CA VAL A 435 -37.00 -17.40 31.42
C VAL A 435 -36.34 -16.35 30.53
N PRO A 436 -35.70 -15.30 31.09
CA PRO A 436 -34.99 -14.31 30.29
C PRO A 436 -33.65 -14.87 29.79
N ASN A 437 -33.34 -14.65 28.51
CA ASN A 437 -31.99 -14.80 27.98
C ASN A 437 -31.23 -13.49 28.20
N ARG A 438 -30.22 -13.49 29.07
CA ARG A 438 -29.40 -12.30 29.32
C ARG A 438 -28.55 -11.98 28.10
N LEU A 439 -28.58 -10.72 27.66
CA LEU A 439 -27.74 -10.25 26.58
C LEU A 439 -26.31 -10.11 27.09
N ILE A 440 -25.34 -10.73 26.41
CA ILE A 440 -23.92 -10.66 26.79
C ILE A 440 -23.36 -9.39 26.17
N PRO A 441 -22.79 -8.43 26.91
CA PRO A 441 -22.17 -7.26 26.31
C PRO A 441 -20.90 -7.65 25.54
N CYS A 442 -20.62 -6.95 24.43
CA CYS A 442 -19.40 -7.13 23.67
C CYS A 442 -18.16 -6.81 24.52
N CYS A 443 -17.14 -7.67 24.50
CA CYS A 443 -15.89 -7.49 25.25
C CYS A 443 -15.06 -6.27 24.84
N LEU A 444 -15.35 -5.63 23.71
CA LEU A 444 -14.59 -4.47 23.22
C LEU A 444 -15.34 -3.15 23.35
N CYS A 445 -16.61 -3.10 22.95
CA CYS A 445 -17.38 -1.85 23.02
C CYS A 445 -18.27 -1.74 24.23
N GLU A 446 -18.60 -2.86 24.91
CA GLU A 446 -19.52 -2.95 26.06
C GLU A 446 -20.95 -2.42 25.82
N THR A 447 -21.22 -1.80 24.67
CA THR A 447 -22.49 -1.15 24.31
C THR A 447 -23.42 -2.04 23.51
N LEU A 448 -22.86 -2.88 22.64
CA LEU A 448 -23.61 -3.77 21.74
C LEU A 448 -23.67 -5.19 22.30
N PRO A 449 -24.79 -5.92 22.12
CA PRO A 449 -24.86 -7.33 22.48
C PRO A 449 -23.92 -8.15 21.60
N ALA A 450 -23.21 -9.07 22.23
CA ALA A 450 -22.33 -10.01 21.56
C ALA A 450 -23.13 -11.02 20.75
N LYS A 451 -22.71 -11.24 19.51
CA LYS A 451 -23.36 -12.19 18.57
C LYS A 451 -22.45 -13.33 18.17
N LEU A 452 -21.15 -13.16 18.40
CA LEU A 452 -20.12 -14.13 18.08
C LEU A 452 -19.32 -14.43 19.34
N GLN A 453 -19.05 -15.70 19.58
CA GLN A 453 -18.08 -16.15 20.55
C GLN A 453 -16.85 -16.66 19.79
N CYS A 454 -15.71 -16.02 20.03
CA CYS A 454 -14.44 -16.49 19.47
C CYS A 454 -14.09 -17.83 20.12
N THR A 455 -13.78 -18.84 19.31
CA THR A 455 -13.36 -20.16 19.80
C THR A 455 -11.93 -20.17 20.33
N TYR A 456 -11.12 -19.18 19.96
CA TYR A 456 -9.72 -19.06 20.37
C TYR A 456 -9.56 -18.28 21.68
N THR A 457 -10.08 -17.05 21.74
CA THR A 457 -9.98 -16.21 22.95
C THR A 457 -11.10 -16.46 23.95
N PHE A 458 -12.14 -17.22 23.56
CA PHE A 458 -13.39 -17.39 24.30
C PHE A 458 -14.15 -16.09 24.60
N GLY A 459 -13.72 -14.96 24.02
CA GLY A 459 -14.38 -13.67 24.13
C GLY A 459 -15.67 -13.61 23.32
N SER A 460 -16.63 -12.82 23.81
CA SER A 460 -17.91 -12.58 23.16
C SER A 460 -17.92 -11.19 22.53
N TYR A 461 -18.14 -11.10 21.23
CA TYR A 461 -18.00 -9.88 20.44
C TYR A 461 -19.29 -9.58 19.67
N CYS A 462 -19.59 -8.29 19.47
CA CYS A 462 -20.54 -7.88 18.43
C CYS A 462 -19.92 -8.10 17.05
N LEU A 463 -20.75 -8.08 16.00
CA LEU A 463 -20.29 -8.34 14.62
C LEU A 463 -19.20 -7.36 14.20
N ASP A 464 -19.38 -6.06 14.47
CA ASP A 464 -18.45 -5.02 14.03
C ASP A 464 -17.11 -5.12 14.77
N CYS A 465 -17.13 -5.28 16.09
CA CYS A 465 -15.90 -5.42 16.87
C CYS A 465 -15.15 -6.70 16.51
N TYR A 466 -15.86 -7.79 16.17
CA TYR A 466 -15.22 -9.01 15.69
C TYR A 466 -14.52 -8.79 14.35
N ALA A 467 -15.23 -8.26 13.36
CA ALA A 467 -14.73 -8.11 11.99
C ALA A 467 -13.68 -6.99 11.84
N SER A 468 -13.84 -5.87 12.55
CA SER A 468 -12.95 -4.70 12.37
C SER A 468 -11.69 -4.75 13.24
N LYS A 469 -11.81 -5.30 14.47
CA LYS A 469 -10.73 -5.26 15.48
C LYS A 469 -10.22 -6.65 15.82
N HIS A 470 -11.10 -7.56 16.24
CA HIS A 470 -10.65 -8.84 16.80
C HIS A 470 -10.00 -9.76 15.76
N VAL A 471 -10.55 -9.87 14.55
CA VAL A 471 -9.99 -10.75 13.51
C VAL A 471 -8.56 -10.38 13.14
N LYS A 472 -8.20 -9.09 13.23
CA LYS A 472 -6.86 -8.58 12.94
C LYS A 472 -5.83 -8.97 14.01
N THR A 473 -6.27 -9.27 15.23
CA THR A 473 -5.39 -9.72 16.33
C THR A 473 -5.25 -11.24 16.38
N LEU A 474 -5.98 -11.99 15.56
CA LEU A 474 -5.86 -13.44 15.50
C LEU A 474 -4.71 -13.84 14.56
N PRO A 475 -3.93 -14.89 14.89
CA PRO A 475 -2.92 -15.42 14.00
C PRO A 475 -3.53 -15.86 12.65
N ARG A 476 -2.91 -15.45 11.52
CA ARG A 476 -3.43 -15.67 10.15
C ARG A 476 -3.62 -17.15 9.76
N PHE A 477 -2.94 -18.07 10.45
CA PHE A 477 -3.02 -19.51 10.17
C PHE A 477 -4.20 -20.22 10.87
N LEU A 478 -5.01 -19.50 11.65
CA LEU A 478 -6.15 -20.09 12.37
C LEU A 478 -7.48 -19.80 11.66
N ASP A 479 -7.91 -20.75 10.82
CA ASP A 479 -9.25 -20.76 10.20
C ASP A 479 -10.34 -21.23 11.17
N LEU A 480 -10.41 -20.62 12.36
CA LEU A 480 -11.42 -20.94 13.34
C LEU A 480 -12.66 -20.07 13.16
N LYS A 481 -13.76 -20.71 12.74
CA LYS A 481 -15.06 -20.04 12.61
C LYS A 481 -15.60 -19.71 14.02
N PRO A 482 -15.96 -18.45 14.32
CA PRO A 482 -16.59 -18.09 15.58
C PRO A 482 -17.96 -18.76 15.73
N VAL A 483 -18.37 -19.03 16.96
CA VAL A 483 -19.69 -19.61 17.27
C VAL A 483 -20.73 -18.50 17.35
N LYS A 484 -21.83 -18.60 16.60
CA LYS A 484 -22.94 -17.65 16.67
C LYS A 484 -23.71 -17.84 17.99
N ILE A 485 -23.90 -16.75 18.72
CA ILE A 485 -24.72 -16.69 19.95
C ILE A 485 -26.17 -16.44 19.53
N ASP A 486 -27.05 -17.41 19.77
CA ASP A 486 -28.47 -17.30 19.45
C ASP A 486 -29.31 -17.05 20.70
N TYR A 487 -29.76 -15.79 20.86
CA TYR A 487 -30.63 -15.38 21.96
C TYR A 487 -32.09 -15.82 21.77
N THR A 488 -32.48 -16.35 20.60
CA THR A 488 -33.87 -16.73 20.33
C THR A 488 -34.25 -18.12 20.84
N ARG A 489 -33.26 -18.94 21.19
CA ARG A 489 -33.49 -20.29 21.73
C ARG A 489 -33.81 -20.22 23.23
N ASP A 490 -34.89 -20.87 23.64
CA ASP A 490 -35.22 -21.11 25.05
C ASP A 490 -34.15 -22.05 25.65
N TYR A 491 -33.15 -21.49 26.34
CA TYR A 491 -32.21 -22.30 27.13
C TYR A 491 -32.90 -22.70 28.43
N HIS A 492 -33.59 -23.83 28.40
CA HIS A 492 -34.08 -24.48 29.61
C HIS A 492 -32.91 -25.00 30.46
N GLY A 493 -32.36 -24.12 31.31
CA GLY A 493 -31.67 -24.53 32.55
C GLY A 493 -30.20 -24.95 32.49
N GLU A 494 -29.60 -25.14 31.32
CA GLU A 494 -28.16 -25.43 31.22
C GLU A 494 -27.44 -24.38 30.37
N LEU A 495 -27.06 -23.25 30.98
CA LEU A 495 -25.99 -22.43 30.41
C LEU A 495 -24.77 -23.33 30.21
N PRO A 496 -24.04 -23.23 29.08
CA PRO A 496 -22.78 -23.94 28.92
C PRO A 496 -21.85 -23.45 30.04
N ARG A 497 -21.71 -24.25 31.10
CA ARG A 497 -20.68 -24.03 32.11
C ARG A 497 -19.38 -23.83 31.38
N ARG A 498 -18.66 -22.73 31.69
CA ARG A 498 -17.27 -22.48 31.28
C ARG A 498 -16.54 -23.83 31.33
N ARG A 499 -16.35 -24.48 30.17
CA ARG A 499 -15.51 -25.67 30.09
C ARG A 499 -14.11 -25.13 30.27
N THR A 500 -13.61 -25.15 31.50
CA THR A 500 -12.17 -25.19 31.74
C THR A 500 -11.69 -26.48 31.10
N VAL A 501 -11.29 -26.39 29.83
CA VAL A 501 -10.58 -27.48 29.16
C VAL A 501 -9.24 -27.58 29.87
N GLY A 502 -9.15 -28.50 30.83
CA GLY A 502 -7.89 -28.92 31.41
C GLY A 502 -7.08 -29.56 30.29
N ILE A 503 -6.07 -28.85 29.80
CA ILE A 503 -5.04 -29.42 28.94
C ILE A 503 -4.28 -30.43 29.83
N GLN A 504 -4.58 -31.72 29.68
CA GLN A 504 -3.72 -32.77 30.20
C GLN A 504 -2.46 -32.83 29.33
N PRO A 505 -1.25 -32.69 29.88
CA PRO A 505 -0.04 -33.04 29.15
C PRO A 505 -0.01 -34.55 28.97
N GLN A 506 0.15 -35.02 27.73
CA GLN A 506 0.47 -36.42 27.48
C GLN A 506 1.88 -36.70 27.99
N LEU A 507 1.97 -37.49 29.06
CA LEU A 507 3.20 -38.12 29.54
C LEU A 507 3.38 -39.46 28.81
N THR A 508 4.55 -39.60 28.20
CA THR A 508 5.06 -40.85 27.64
C THR A 508 5.47 -41.82 28.76
N ARG A 509 5.02 -43.07 28.60
CA ARG A 509 5.53 -44.31 29.21
C ARG A 509 6.96 -44.59 28.71
N ASP A 510 7.90 -45.28 29.37
CA ASP A 510 8.00 -46.03 30.64
C ASP A 510 9.50 -46.11 31.00
N ASP A 511 9.88 -46.00 32.26
CA ASP A 511 11.08 -46.68 32.81
C ASP A 511 10.92 -46.86 34.34
N PRO A 512 11.07 -48.06 34.94
CA PRO A 512 10.72 -48.28 36.33
C PRO A 512 11.96 -48.41 37.22
N SER A 513 12.18 -47.49 38.16
CA SER A 513 12.71 -47.89 39.48
C SER A 513 12.58 -46.78 40.54
N HIS A 514 12.33 -47.22 41.77
CA HIS A 514 12.47 -46.54 43.07
C HIS A 514 11.33 -45.64 43.60
N GLY A 515 10.80 -46.06 44.75
CA GLY A 515 10.70 -45.18 45.93
C GLY A 515 9.32 -44.61 46.25
N ARG A 516 8.68 -45.19 47.28
CA ARG A 516 7.53 -44.63 48.00
C ARG A 516 7.87 -43.28 48.64
N THR A 517 7.07 -42.24 48.39
CA THR A 517 6.61 -41.23 49.37
C THR A 517 5.40 -40.47 48.80
N GLY A 518 4.31 -40.36 49.56
CA GLY A 518 3.06 -39.73 49.12
C GLY A 518 3.12 -38.20 49.03
N PRO A 519 2.18 -37.54 48.33
CA PRO A 519 2.21 -36.10 48.14
C PRO A 519 1.47 -35.36 49.27
N GLN A 520 2.13 -34.36 49.85
CA GLN A 520 1.46 -33.24 50.53
C GLN A 520 1.13 -32.12 49.51
N PRO A 521 -0.01 -31.41 49.68
CA PRO A 521 -0.37 -30.30 48.81
C PRO A 521 0.40 -29.02 49.20
N TYR A 522 1.10 -28.43 48.22
CA TYR A 522 1.66 -27.09 48.33
C TYR A 522 0.58 -26.03 48.10
N TYR A 523 0.30 -25.24 49.14
CA TYR A 523 -0.37 -23.95 49.06
C TYR A 523 0.65 -22.89 48.63
N VAL A 524 0.44 -22.21 47.51
CA VAL A 524 1.19 -20.99 47.17
C VAL A 524 0.52 -19.82 47.89
N LYS A 525 1.20 -19.32 48.93
CA LYS A 525 0.93 -18.02 49.57
C LYS A 525 1.37 -16.90 48.62
N LEU A 526 0.44 -16.05 48.21
CA LEU A 526 0.74 -14.71 47.71
C LEU A 526 1.25 -13.88 48.91
N GLN A 527 2.50 -13.44 48.83
CA GLN A 527 3.07 -12.48 49.77
C GLN A 527 2.81 -11.07 49.25
N ASP A 528 2.17 -10.27 50.09
CA ASP A 528 2.20 -8.82 50.08
C ASP A 528 3.64 -8.33 50.29
N SER A 529 4.10 -7.42 49.42
CA SER A 529 5.20 -6.51 49.75
C SER A 529 4.93 -5.16 49.10
N GLY A 530 4.32 -4.27 49.89
CA GLY A 530 4.37 -2.84 49.63
C GLY A 530 5.61 -2.24 50.28
N THR A 531 6.29 -1.36 49.56
CA THR A 531 6.96 -0.15 50.07
C THR A 531 7.27 0.76 48.88
N GLY A 532 6.59 1.91 48.80
CA GLY A 532 7.07 3.09 48.06
C GLY A 532 8.24 3.76 48.81
N PRO A 533 8.80 4.88 48.30
CA PRO A 533 8.02 6.11 48.11
C PRO A 533 8.41 6.98 46.90
N GLY A 534 7.52 7.88 46.48
CA GLY A 534 7.83 8.92 45.49
C GLY A 534 6.62 9.74 45.02
N GLY A 535 5.90 10.37 45.93
CA GLY A 535 4.79 11.27 45.59
C GLY A 535 5.30 12.64 45.12
N ARG A 536 5.04 12.99 43.85
CA ARG A 536 5.08 14.39 43.39
C ARG A 536 3.71 15.04 43.62
N VAL A 537 3.75 16.18 44.30
CA VAL A 537 2.63 17.10 44.49
C VAL A 537 2.43 17.88 43.19
N LEU A 538 1.26 17.75 42.56
CA LEU A 538 0.83 18.62 41.45
C LEU A 538 0.19 19.90 42.02
N ALA A 539 0.55 21.04 41.43
CA ALA A 539 0.07 22.35 41.81
C ALA A 539 -1.38 22.58 41.35
N LYS A 540 -2.13 23.38 42.11
CA LYS A 540 -3.47 23.87 41.76
C LYS A 540 -3.43 24.62 40.44
N GLY A 541 -4.06 24.09 39.38
CA GLY A 541 -4.27 24.81 38.12
C GLY A 541 -4.43 23.96 36.86
N GLU A 542 -4.16 22.66 36.88
CA GLU A 542 -4.28 21.81 35.67
C GLU A 542 -5.71 21.30 35.45
N VAL A 543 -6.23 21.55 34.25
CA VAL A 543 -7.52 21.08 33.74
C VAL A 543 -7.35 19.66 33.20
N ASP A 544 -8.23 18.75 33.60
CA ASP A 544 -8.23 17.34 33.19
C ASP A 544 -8.51 17.18 31.67
N PRO A 545 -7.57 16.63 30.88
CA PRO A 545 -7.72 16.45 29.44
C PRO A 545 -8.78 15.39 29.05
N ARG A 546 -9.34 14.64 30.02
CA ARG A 546 -10.45 13.70 29.75
C ARG A 546 -11.81 14.38 29.62
N GLY A 547 -11.98 15.61 30.11
CA GLY A 547 -13.23 16.36 30.00
C GLY A 547 -13.56 16.86 28.59
N GLN A 548 -12.53 17.22 27.80
CA GLN A 548 -12.71 17.77 26.44
C GLN A 548 -13.00 16.70 25.37
N LEU A 549 -12.71 15.43 25.66
CA LEU A 549 -12.96 14.31 24.73
C LEU A 549 -14.43 13.89 24.70
N LEU A 550 -15.20 14.14 25.76
CA LEU A 550 -16.64 13.84 25.82
C LEU A 550 -17.50 14.91 25.12
N GLU A 551 -17.04 16.16 25.10
CA GLU A 551 -17.75 17.30 24.47
C GLU A 551 -17.55 17.35 22.94
N SER A 552 -16.53 16.65 22.43
CA SER A 552 -16.26 16.47 21.00
C SER A 552 -17.08 15.33 20.38
N LEU A 553 -17.58 14.39 21.19
CA LEU A 553 -18.44 13.28 20.76
C LEU A 553 -19.94 13.66 20.72
N SER A 554 -20.33 14.83 21.23
CA SER A 554 -21.72 15.32 21.25
C SER A 554 -22.07 16.31 20.14
N ARG A 555 -21.16 16.56 19.18
CA ARG A 555 -21.44 17.42 18.02
C ARG A 555 -22.10 16.60 16.91
N SER A 556 -23.29 17.00 16.50
CA SER A 556 -23.95 16.46 15.30
C SER A 556 -23.00 16.52 14.09
N PRO A 557 -23.04 15.52 13.19
CA PRO A 557 -22.18 15.51 12.01
C PRO A 557 -22.41 16.78 11.15
N PRO A 558 -21.37 17.26 10.43
CA PRO A 558 -21.50 18.43 9.57
C PRO A 558 -22.58 18.21 8.51
N ALA A 559 -23.34 19.27 8.18
CA ALA A 559 -24.57 19.30 7.38
C ALA A 559 -24.47 18.82 5.90
N HIS A 560 -23.45 18.04 5.55
CA HIS A 560 -23.19 17.52 4.20
C HIS A 560 -24.24 16.52 3.66
N THR A 561 -25.28 16.19 4.43
CA THR A 561 -26.24 15.11 4.11
C THR A 561 -27.65 15.54 3.75
N LEU A 562 -28.00 16.83 3.74
CA LEU A 562 -29.41 17.26 3.59
C LEU A 562 -29.89 17.49 2.15
N LEU A 563 -29.02 17.34 1.15
CA LEU A 563 -29.39 17.57 -0.25
C LEU A 563 -30.32 16.50 -0.87
N GLY A 564 -30.83 15.54 -0.09
CA GLY A 564 -31.65 14.46 -0.61
C GLY A 564 -30.88 13.48 -1.51
N VAL A 565 -31.56 12.42 -1.95
CA VAL A 565 -30.97 11.33 -2.76
C VAL A 565 -30.69 11.72 -4.21
N LYS A 566 -31.35 12.77 -4.72
CA LYS A 566 -31.35 13.17 -6.14
C LYS A 566 -30.18 14.08 -6.57
N TRP A 567 -29.41 14.60 -5.61
CA TRP A 567 -28.30 15.51 -5.88
C TRP A 567 -26.95 14.79 -5.81
N HIS A 568 -26.12 15.00 -6.83
CA HIS A 568 -24.83 14.34 -7.03
C HIS A 568 -23.71 15.37 -7.03
N ALA A 569 -22.61 15.09 -6.33
CA ALA A 569 -21.47 16.01 -6.26
C ALA A 569 -20.55 15.90 -7.48
N PHE A 570 -20.08 17.04 -7.96
CA PHE A 570 -19.14 17.23 -9.08
C PHE A 570 -18.16 18.36 -8.76
N TYR A 571 -17.11 18.49 -9.56
CA TYR A 571 -16.11 19.55 -9.44
C TYR A 571 -15.94 20.24 -10.79
N ASP A 572 -15.85 21.58 -10.78
CA ASP A 572 -15.61 22.38 -11.98
C ASP A 572 -14.11 22.46 -12.31
N ASN A 573 -13.75 23.06 -13.45
CA ASN A 573 -12.36 23.19 -13.88
C ASN A 573 -11.43 23.96 -12.93
N ARG A 574 -11.95 24.56 -11.86
CA ARG A 574 -11.20 25.26 -10.81
C ARG A 574 -11.09 24.42 -9.53
N GLY A 575 -11.59 23.18 -9.54
CA GLY A 575 -11.68 22.32 -8.37
C GLY A 575 -12.79 22.72 -7.40
N ALA A 576 -13.71 23.62 -7.78
CA ALA A 576 -14.81 24.01 -6.91
C ALA A 576 -15.95 22.99 -7.00
N LYS A 577 -16.35 22.47 -5.83
CA LYS A 577 -17.46 21.53 -5.70
C LYS A 577 -18.78 22.18 -6.08
N TYR A 578 -19.60 21.48 -6.84
CA TYR A 578 -21.00 21.80 -7.11
C TYR A 578 -21.85 20.53 -7.08
N PHE A 579 -23.17 20.68 -7.00
CA PHE A 579 -24.12 19.59 -7.01
C PHE A 579 -24.97 19.66 -8.27
N TYR A 580 -25.23 18.51 -8.88
CA TYR A 580 -26.08 18.36 -10.07
C TYR A 580 -27.22 17.40 -9.77
N ASN A 581 -28.43 17.77 -10.15
CA ASN A 581 -29.60 16.91 -10.08
C ASN A 581 -29.92 16.37 -11.48
N PHE A 582 -29.85 15.06 -11.67
CA PHE A 582 -30.10 14.44 -12.97
C PHE A 582 -31.57 14.46 -13.38
N GLU A 583 -32.51 14.57 -12.44
CA GLU A 583 -33.93 14.67 -12.74
C GLU A 583 -34.32 16.07 -13.21
N THR A 584 -33.91 17.10 -12.48
CA THR A 584 -34.29 18.50 -12.77
C THR A 584 -33.34 19.18 -13.75
N GLY A 585 -32.13 18.64 -13.91
CA GLY A 585 -31.06 19.24 -14.70
C GLY A 585 -30.39 20.44 -14.03
N GLU A 586 -30.74 20.75 -12.79
CA GLU A 586 -30.25 21.90 -12.04
C GLU A 586 -28.84 21.68 -11.49
N SER A 587 -28.10 22.78 -11.31
CA SER A 587 -26.76 22.78 -10.71
C SER A 587 -26.60 23.89 -9.67
N LEU A 588 -25.94 23.60 -8.54
CA LEU A 588 -25.75 24.55 -7.43
C LEU A 588 -24.34 24.42 -6.82
N HIS A 589 -23.61 25.52 -6.67
CA HIS A 589 -22.31 25.54 -5.97
C HIS A 589 -22.44 25.56 -4.43
N ARG A 590 -23.53 26.11 -3.92
CA ARG A 590 -23.88 26.09 -2.49
C ARG A 590 -25.37 25.79 -2.36
N PRO A 591 -25.76 24.79 -1.58
CA PRO A 591 -27.17 24.59 -1.26
C PRO A 591 -27.69 25.83 -0.54
N GLN A 592 -28.76 26.45 -1.03
CA GLN A 592 -29.54 27.35 -0.18
C GLN A 592 -30.23 26.48 0.86
N GLN A 593 -29.79 26.59 2.11
CA GLN A 593 -30.42 25.90 3.24
C GLN A 593 -31.91 26.28 3.38
N ASP A 594 -32.29 27.44 2.85
CA ASP A 594 -33.59 28.09 3.06
C ASP A 594 -34.72 27.57 2.15
N ARG A 595 -34.48 26.65 1.21
CA ARG A 595 -35.55 26.10 0.34
C ARG A 595 -36.10 24.75 0.78
N LEU A 596 -35.48 24.08 1.75
CA LEU A 596 -35.88 22.73 2.20
C LEU A 596 -36.95 22.73 3.30
N SER A 597 -37.30 23.90 3.86
CA SER A 597 -38.40 24.01 4.84
C SER A 597 -39.79 23.96 4.20
N ASP A 598 -39.92 24.38 2.94
CA ASP A 598 -41.24 24.72 2.37
C ASP A 598 -41.94 23.51 1.71
N ASP A 599 -41.24 22.40 1.50
CA ASP A 599 -41.79 21.20 0.84
C ASP A 599 -42.40 20.18 1.82
N TRP A 600 -42.20 20.35 3.14
CA TRP A 600 -42.79 19.45 4.14
C TRP A 600 -44.23 19.83 4.55
N ASP A 601 -44.66 21.06 4.31
CA ASP A 601 -45.96 21.56 4.76
C ASP A 601 -47.08 21.48 3.70
N LEU A 602 -46.79 21.02 2.47
CA LEU A 602 -47.77 21.03 1.37
C LEU A 602 -48.56 19.73 1.14
N VAL A 603 -48.45 18.74 2.04
CA VAL A 603 -49.29 17.51 1.98
C VAL A 603 -50.58 17.62 2.83
N GLY A 604 -50.84 18.76 3.48
CA GLY A 604 -52.00 18.91 4.36
C GLY A 604 -52.71 20.26 4.27
N GLY A 605 -53.50 20.49 3.22
CA GLY A 605 -54.54 21.52 3.28
C GLY A 605 -54.94 22.15 1.95
N ALA A 606 -56.07 21.72 1.40
CA ALA A 606 -56.77 22.43 0.35
C ALA A 606 -57.79 23.40 0.95
N LEU A 607 -57.78 24.69 0.55
CA LEU A 607 -58.92 25.45 -0.04
C LEU A 607 -58.78 26.98 0.08
N ALA A 608 -59.08 27.63 -1.04
CA ALA A 608 -59.63 28.99 -1.24
C ALA A 608 -58.74 30.23 -1.03
N TYR A 609 -58.36 30.91 -2.12
CA TYR A 609 -58.99 32.19 -2.51
C TYR A 609 -58.62 32.58 -3.95
N ALA A 610 -59.57 33.19 -4.66
CA ALA A 610 -59.46 33.69 -6.03
C ALA A 610 -59.65 35.21 -6.09
N GLN A 611 -59.25 35.81 -7.23
CA GLN A 611 -59.55 37.17 -7.75
C GLN A 611 -58.65 38.31 -7.19
N THR A 612 -58.11 39.30 -7.93
CA THR A 612 -58.45 39.90 -9.25
C THR A 612 -57.36 40.92 -9.69
N ALA A 613 -57.36 41.26 -10.99
CA ALA A 613 -56.77 42.45 -11.68
C ALA A 613 -55.25 42.46 -11.94
N GLY A 614 -54.69 42.83 -13.11
CA GLY A 614 -55.20 43.53 -14.30
C GLY A 614 -54.29 44.74 -14.62
N VAL A 615 -53.98 44.96 -15.91
CA VAL A 615 -53.19 46.09 -16.51
C VAL A 615 -51.66 45.91 -16.45
N GLY A 616 -50.82 46.03 -17.48
CA GLY A 616 -50.94 46.54 -18.85
C GLY A 616 -49.76 47.50 -19.15
N LEU A 617 -49.11 47.31 -20.32
CA LEU A 617 -48.34 48.27 -21.14
C LEU A 617 -46.78 48.36 -21.06
N VAL A 618 -46.20 48.08 -22.26
CA VAL A 618 -45.15 48.83 -23.02
C VAL A 618 -43.65 48.56 -22.73
N GLY A 619 -42.92 48.23 -23.80
CA GLY A 619 -41.46 48.00 -23.87
C GLY A 619 -40.60 49.30 -23.85
N PRO A 620 -39.37 49.37 -24.42
CA PRO A 620 -38.88 48.62 -25.59
C PRO A 620 -37.41 48.09 -25.52
N ARG A 621 -37.04 47.48 -26.65
CA ARG A 621 -35.74 47.01 -27.15
C ARG A 621 -34.51 47.86 -26.79
N GLY A 622 -33.39 47.16 -26.58
CA GLY A 622 -32.04 47.71 -26.70
C GLY A 622 -31.07 46.61 -27.16
N ASP A 623 -30.67 46.67 -28.43
CA ASP A 623 -29.47 46.03 -28.98
C ASP A 623 -28.23 46.53 -28.25
N TRP A 624 -27.32 45.63 -27.88
CA TRP A 624 -25.91 45.98 -27.66
C TRP A 624 -25.00 44.96 -28.35
N THR A 625 -24.31 45.50 -29.35
CA THR A 625 -23.31 44.90 -30.20
C THR A 625 -22.01 44.58 -29.47
N GLU A 626 -21.32 43.61 -30.04
CA GLU A 626 -19.98 43.13 -29.78
C GLU A 626 -18.90 44.21 -29.62
N GLY A 627 -17.86 43.86 -28.86
CA GLY A 627 -16.51 44.35 -29.09
C GLY A 627 -15.74 44.58 -27.79
N PHE A 628 -14.80 43.68 -27.44
CA PHE A 628 -13.51 44.06 -26.86
C PHE A 628 -12.49 42.92 -27.05
N GLY A 629 -11.33 43.31 -27.58
CA GLY A 629 -10.21 42.45 -27.99
C GLY A 629 -9.25 42.02 -26.86
N PRO A 630 -8.04 41.54 -27.21
CA PRO A 630 -7.27 40.60 -26.41
C PRO A 630 -6.33 41.28 -25.41
N CYS A 631 -6.14 40.64 -24.26
CA CYS A 631 -5.16 41.04 -23.25
C CYS A 631 -3.92 40.13 -23.36
N GLN A 632 -2.81 40.71 -23.81
CA GLN A 632 -1.47 40.16 -23.61
C GLN A 632 -1.07 40.30 -22.13
N ARG A 633 -0.42 39.28 -21.56
CA ARG A 633 0.53 39.46 -20.46
C ARG A 633 1.71 38.50 -20.58
N ASN A 634 2.86 39.08 -20.23
CA ASN A 634 4.19 38.49 -20.05
C ASN A 634 4.22 37.31 -19.10
#